data_AF-D8LXX9-F1
#
_entry.id   AF-D8LXX9-F1
#
_cell.length_a   1.000
_cell.length_b   1.000
_cell.length_c   1.000
_cell.angle_alpha   90.00
_cell.angle_beta   90.00
_cell.angle_gamma   90.00
#
_symmetry.space_group_name_H-M   'P 1'
#
loop_
_entity.id
_entity.type
_entity.pdbx_description
1 polymer ?
#
loop_
_entity_poly.entity_id
_entity_poly.type
_entity_poly.pdbx_seq_one_letter_code
_entity_poly.pdbx_strand_id
1 'polypeptide(L)'
;MGVDSGANPLRIELYSDIMEALGDSPLTYDDYMNLPTSAKKYEAWLRIERSVQAVRDARAIFWRHLRKIQFNVAVPEQSDFVHVGTTKENIEFLTQPSAWASRLRLSRHVQSYITNPAALSDVVVMNSLVSGDGEAGSCAVIEHCRLSGTWSIGSRAFLSQLRSFSDVSVRDGIAVQEIAVSTLNRASPDEGVLTSRLEDCHHAVVICYSIHDSIKAQLGTPQATVCGQSWERFFEVSGLSEKRVWPEGDDRSLWSAKLFPVLTPGEDELDVALWLQDMAHVNMESVKRWRACERISLSDILTYCNPCTSFEWRHRLNLEVALAKMEEVLRNGEDVCVLGIIRKIVSFGVLNELALARLDALATSCDPRRVPRIFSTIADFLAEMAHNKGGLRSGPAHNPDWDLPMASLRAGRLAEAVSMMAALRAKWVNSPERMVRAARHYEAAAQVLVSEVIYKCARSFRRSAAPPLGTWVRASCPIRADLAGGWTDTPPITYELRGGGVCVNVAINLEGQMPVVACARRLKDPVLVLQPPEDSPSSPMVWRTRSDIADYHQPLAPGALFKCAVIALGLVNPASSQELDQQLNFNVGGGIEVRMKSSLPQGSGLGTSSVLSGALLAAICTAVGYEYDADSIVHSVLILEQLLTTGGGWQDQVGGLLPGFKYSESPDQFPVAVKTEVLPATPEFIEAMNGRLIAIYTGRQRLARSLLQDVIRHWYAREPSILQAVTDLRRNSEVCRQAIRDGDLEAVGRCLSKYWESKRVMAPQSEPKFVVEMREALDDIILGSSLAGAGGGGFFLCITKEADQLEEVKRRLSKVQGVDDMMFMRAQINMKGLEVTIGEECIGNPLVKQ
;
A
#
# COMPACT_ATOMS: atom_id res chain seq x y z
N MET A 1 3.54 -18.05 45.02
CA MET A 1 3.14 -17.05 46.05
C MET A 1 4.34 -16.77 46.93
N GLY A 2 4.73 -15.50 47.10
CA GLY A 2 5.93 -15.10 47.85
C GLY A 2 6.62 -13.81 47.37
N VAL A 3 6.18 -13.22 46.25
CA VAL A 3 6.88 -12.08 45.64
C VAL A 3 6.73 -10.79 46.48
N ASP A 4 5.62 -10.62 47.20
CA ASP A 4 5.34 -9.38 47.95
C ASP A 4 5.78 -9.40 49.42
N SER A 5 6.14 -10.56 49.99
CA SER A 5 6.43 -10.71 51.43
C SER A 5 7.91 -10.93 51.76
N GLY A 6 8.80 -10.98 50.76
CA GLY A 6 10.21 -11.30 50.94
C GLY A 6 10.50 -12.74 51.37
N ALA A 7 9.47 -13.59 51.45
CA ALA A 7 9.61 -15.01 51.74
C ALA A 7 9.99 -15.79 50.47
N ASN A 8 10.84 -16.82 50.62
CA ASN A 8 11.23 -17.67 49.49
C ASN A 8 9.97 -18.26 48.82
N PRO A 9 9.74 -18.01 47.51
CA PRO A 9 8.53 -18.43 46.84
C PRO A 9 8.45 -19.96 46.75
N LEU A 10 7.36 -20.52 47.26
CA LEU A 10 7.05 -21.95 47.13
C LEU A 10 6.82 -22.30 45.65
N ARG A 11 7.69 -23.16 45.08
CA ARG A 11 7.58 -23.65 43.70
C ARG A 11 6.90 -25.02 43.67
N ILE A 12 5.60 -24.99 43.45
CA ILE A 12 4.75 -26.15 43.17
C ILE A 12 4.40 -26.16 41.69
N GLU A 13 4.23 -27.35 41.12
CA GLU A 13 3.67 -27.52 39.80
C GLU A 13 2.15 -27.53 39.88
N LEU A 14 1.52 -26.39 39.53
CA LEU A 14 0.09 -26.17 39.71
C LEU A 14 -0.80 -27.26 39.10
N TYR A 15 -0.39 -27.89 38.00
CA TYR A 15 -1.16 -28.97 37.39
C TYR A 15 -0.92 -30.31 38.09
N SER A 16 0.31 -30.81 38.15
CA SER A 16 0.60 -32.12 38.74
C SER A 16 0.38 -32.12 40.26
N ASP A 17 0.83 -31.11 41.01
CA ASP A 17 0.66 -31.09 42.47
C ASP A 17 -0.79 -30.89 42.92
N ILE A 18 -1.63 -30.19 42.16
CA ILE A 18 -3.04 -29.98 42.53
C ILE A 18 -3.93 -31.07 41.93
N MET A 19 -3.80 -31.37 40.63
CA MET A 19 -4.68 -32.33 39.95
C MET A 19 -4.44 -33.76 40.40
N GLU A 20 -3.19 -34.18 40.63
CA GLU A 20 -2.91 -35.54 41.13
C GLU A 20 -3.38 -35.75 42.58
N ALA A 21 -3.57 -34.66 43.32
CA ALA A 21 -4.15 -34.70 44.65
C ALA A 21 -5.68 -34.77 44.65
N LEU A 22 -6.37 -34.51 43.53
CA LEU A 22 -7.83 -34.51 43.45
C LEU A 22 -8.42 -35.92 43.26
N GLY A 23 -9.59 -36.14 43.87
CA GLY A 23 -10.45 -37.30 43.60
C GLY A 23 -9.78 -38.68 43.79
N ASP A 24 -10.10 -39.61 42.88
CA ASP A 24 -9.72 -41.02 42.94
C ASP A 24 -8.42 -41.35 42.18
N SER A 25 -7.44 -40.42 42.11
CA SER A 25 -6.15 -40.69 41.45
C SER A 25 -5.51 -42.01 41.98
N PRO A 26 -4.93 -42.88 41.12
CA PRO A 26 -4.40 -44.18 41.53
C PRO A 26 -3.14 -44.08 42.40
N LEU A 27 -2.56 -42.90 42.54
CA LEU A 27 -1.38 -42.67 43.38
C LEU A 27 -1.71 -42.92 44.86
N THR A 28 -0.76 -43.50 45.59
CA THR A 28 -0.81 -43.52 47.05
C THR A 28 -0.30 -42.19 47.62
N TYR A 29 -0.51 -41.95 48.91
CA TYR A 29 0.05 -40.77 49.57
C TYR A 29 1.58 -40.71 49.41
N ASP A 30 2.27 -41.84 49.58
CA ASP A 30 3.73 -41.90 49.48
C ASP A 30 4.21 -41.68 48.04
N ASP A 31 3.50 -42.21 47.04
CA ASP A 31 3.83 -41.96 45.63
C ASP A 31 3.66 -40.48 45.29
N TYR A 32 2.57 -39.87 45.75
CA TYR A 32 2.27 -38.45 45.52
C TYR A 32 3.27 -37.53 46.24
N MET A 33 3.67 -37.84 47.48
CA MET A 33 4.73 -37.09 48.18
C MET A 33 6.08 -37.14 47.43
N ASN A 34 6.36 -38.25 46.75
CA ASN A 34 7.63 -38.50 46.06
C ASN A 34 7.61 -38.13 44.57
N LEU A 35 6.52 -37.54 44.05
CA LEU A 35 6.46 -37.06 42.67
C LEU A 35 7.66 -36.18 42.33
N PRO A 36 8.13 -36.18 41.06
CA PRO A 36 9.16 -35.27 40.62
C PRO A 36 8.82 -33.82 40.99
N THR A 37 9.82 -33.06 41.41
CA THR A 37 9.66 -31.64 41.72
C THR A 37 10.85 -30.86 41.16
N SER A 38 10.57 -29.69 40.60
CA SER A 38 11.60 -28.75 40.15
C SER A 38 12.45 -28.20 41.31
N ALA A 39 11.99 -28.34 42.57
CA ALA A 39 12.74 -27.95 43.76
C ALA A 39 14.07 -28.73 43.94
N LYS A 40 14.11 -30.02 43.55
CA LYS A 40 15.36 -30.83 43.62
C LYS A 40 16.49 -30.28 42.75
N LYS A 41 16.17 -29.70 41.59
CA LYS A 41 17.16 -29.03 40.73
C LYS A 41 17.72 -27.76 41.37
N TYR A 42 16.93 -27.07 42.19
CA TYR A 42 17.32 -25.84 42.88
C TYR A 42 18.11 -26.10 44.17
N GLU A 43 17.86 -27.22 44.86
CA GLU A 43 18.68 -27.67 46.00
C GLU A 43 20.14 -27.86 45.61
N ALA A 44 20.38 -28.45 44.44
CA ALA A 44 21.71 -28.56 43.85
C ALA A 44 22.29 -27.20 43.40
N TRP A 45 21.44 -26.26 42.99
CA TRP A 45 21.81 -24.95 42.45
C TRP A 45 22.19 -23.93 43.54
N LEU A 46 21.53 -23.94 44.71
CA LEU A 46 21.76 -22.96 45.79
C LEU A 46 22.34 -23.56 47.08
N ARG A 47 22.49 -24.89 47.20
CA ARG A 47 22.84 -25.60 48.45
C ARG A 47 21.89 -25.27 49.62
N ILE A 48 20.59 -25.13 49.34
CA ILE A 48 19.56 -24.82 50.35
C ILE A 48 18.59 -26.01 50.48
N GLU A 49 18.78 -26.86 51.48
CA GLU A 49 17.96 -28.07 51.80
C GLU A 49 16.49 -27.80 52.18
N ARG A 50 16.11 -26.52 52.34
CA ARG A 50 14.77 -26.15 52.82
C ARG A 50 13.69 -26.18 51.74
N SER A 51 14.06 -26.29 50.46
CA SER A 51 13.11 -26.11 49.35
C SER A 51 12.29 -27.38 49.03
N VAL A 52 12.89 -28.57 49.12
CA VAL A 52 12.17 -29.83 48.87
C VAL A 52 11.22 -30.17 50.02
N GLN A 53 11.61 -29.91 51.27
CA GLN A 53 10.74 -30.14 52.42
C GLN A 53 9.49 -29.24 52.37
N ALA A 54 9.63 -27.97 52.01
CA ALA A 54 8.49 -27.06 51.86
C ALA A 54 7.49 -27.52 50.78
N VAL A 55 7.97 -28.12 49.68
CA VAL A 55 7.11 -28.73 48.65
C VAL A 55 6.40 -29.97 49.19
N ARG A 56 7.07 -30.84 49.96
CA ARG A 56 6.43 -31.99 50.61
C ARG A 56 5.35 -31.56 51.59
N ASP A 57 5.61 -30.51 52.39
CA ASP A 57 4.64 -29.97 53.32
C ASP A 57 3.42 -29.38 52.60
N ALA A 58 3.64 -28.64 51.50
CA ALA A 58 2.57 -28.14 50.66
C ALA A 58 1.74 -29.25 50.01
N ARG A 59 2.41 -30.29 49.47
CA ARG A 59 1.74 -31.50 48.95
C ARG A 59 0.92 -32.19 50.04
N ALA A 60 1.42 -32.31 51.26
CA ALA A 60 0.65 -32.90 52.36
C ALA A 60 -0.65 -32.11 52.63
N ILE A 61 -0.59 -30.77 52.54
CA ILE A 61 -1.76 -29.91 52.64
C ILE A 61 -2.72 -30.13 51.47
N PHE A 62 -2.23 -30.20 50.23
CA PHE A 62 -3.04 -30.47 49.04
C PHE A 62 -3.71 -31.83 49.14
N TRP A 63 -2.97 -32.89 49.43
CA TRP A 63 -3.52 -34.23 49.60
C TRP A 63 -4.64 -34.25 50.64
N ARG A 64 -4.42 -33.64 51.81
CA ARG A 64 -5.42 -33.62 52.89
C ARG A 64 -6.75 -32.97 52.47
N HIS A 65 -6.69 -31.91 51.67
CA HIS A 65 -7.85 -31.07 51.37
C HIS A 65 -8.47 -31.36 50.00
N LEU A 66 -7.67 -31.68 48.99
CA LEU A 66 -8.09 -31.90 47.61
C LEU A 66 -8.50 -33.35 47.35
N ARG A 67 -7.93 -34.34 48.06
CA ARG A 67 -8.22 -35.76 47.82
C ARG A 67 -9.68 -36.15 48.03
N LYS A 68 -10.41 -35.37 48.81
CA LYS A 68 -11.83 -35.57 49.08
C LYS A 68 -12.76 -34.95 48.03
N ILE A 69 -12.20 -34.16 47.10
CA ILE A 69 -12.96 -33.43 46.10
C ILE A 69 -13.02 -34.28 44.83
N GLN A 70 -14.21 -34.79 44.51
CA GLN A 70 -14.47 -35.47 43.24
C GLN A 70 -14.59 -34.46 42.10
N PHE A 71 -14.14 -34.85 40.91
CA PHE A 71 -14.28 -34.05 39.70
C PHE A 71 -14.62 -34.95 38.51
N ASN A 72 -15.30 -34.37 37.52
CA ASN A 72 -15.64 -35.04 36.28
C ASN A 72 -14.70 -34.55 35.18
N VAL A 73 -14.25 -35.46 34.33
CA VAL A 73 -13.44 -35.14 33.14
C VAL A 73 -14.33 -35.27 31.92
N ALA A 74 -14.39 -34.21 31.10
CA ALA A 74 -14.94 -34.28 29.76
C ALA A 74 -13.77 -34.44 28.78
N VAL A 75 -13.73 -35.56 28.06
CA VAL A 75 -12.76 -35.79 26.98
C VAL A 75 -13.43 -35.42 25.66
N PRO A 76 -12.97 -34.38 24.95
CA PRO A 76 -13.55 -34.02 23.66
C PRO A 76 -13.33 -35.15 22.65
N GLU A 77 -14.40 -35.55 21.96
CA GLU A 77 -14.30 -36.40 20.77
C GLU A 77 -13.44 -35.65 19.73
N GLN A 78 -12.35 -36.28 19.25
CA GLN A 78 -11.33 -35.69 18.35
C GLN A 78 -10.26 -34.80 19.01
N SER A 79 -9.82 -35.14 20.22
CA SER A 79 -8.62 -34.54 20.83
C SER A 79 -7.35 -35.31 20.45
N ASP A 80 -6.34 -34.59 19.98
CA ASP A 80 -4.98 -35.11 19.74
C ASP A 80 -4.07 -34.68 20.91
N PHE A 81 -3.45 -35.64 21.60
CA PHE A 81 -2.42 -35.36 22.59
C PHE A 81 -1.06 -35.36 21.90
N VAL A 82 -0.49 -34.17 21.73
CA VAL A 82 0.84 -34.00 21.14
C VAL A 82 1.85 -33.77 22.25
N HIS A 83 2.88 -34.62 22.30
CA HIS A 83 4.06 -34.41 23.13
C HIS A 83 5.21 -33.93 22.24
N VAL A 84 5.73 -32.73 22.52
CA VAL A 84 6.89 -32.15 21.80
C VAL A 84 8.06 -32.04 22.79
N GLY A 85 8.68 -33.18 23.11
CA GLY A 85 9.79 -33.27 24.07
C GLY A 85 11.18 -33.27 23.42
N THR A 86 11.26 -33.60 22.14
CA THR A 86 12.50 -33.70 21.36
C THR A 86 12.41 -32.91 20.06
N THR A 87 13.56 -32.55 19.48
CA THR A 87 13.61 -31.88 18.17
C THR A 87 13.00 -32.75 17.07
N LYS A 88 13.17 -34.08 17.15
CA LYS A 88 12.52 -35.02 16.23
C LYS A 88 11.00 -34.90 16.31
N GLU A 89 10.43 -34.98 17.52
CA GLU A 89 8.97 -34.83 17.72
C GLU A 89 8.49 -33.45 17.26
N ASN A 90 9.29 -32.38 17.44
CA ASN A 90 8.94 -31.05 16.95
C ASN A 90 8.88 -30.98 15.41
N ILE A 91 9.87 -31.57 14.73
CA ILE A 91 9.86 -31.68 13.27
C ILE A 91 8.63 -32.46 12.83
N GLU A 92 8.38 -33.63 13.42
CA GLU A 92 7.23 -34.47 13.09
C GLU A 92 5.92 -33.71 13.30
N PHE A 93 5.79 -32.96 14.39
CA PHE A 93 4.63 -32.12 14.67
C PHE A 93 4.42 -31.02 13.61
N LEU A 94 5.49 -30.36 13.17
CA LEU A 94 5.42 -29.26 12.22
C LEU A 94 5.20 -29.74 10.77
N THR A 95 5.75 -30.89 10.39
CA THR A 95 5.82 -31.32 8.99
C THR A 95 4.86 -32.44 8.64
N GLN A 96 4.44 -33.28 9.60
CA GLN A 96 3.54 -34.39 9.30
C GLN A 96 2.09 -33.92 9.15
N PRO A 97 1.34 -34.45 8.17
CA PRO A 97 -0.09 -34.22 8.08
C PRO A 97 -0.80 -34.73 9.35
N SER A 98 -1.64 -33.89 9.95
CA SER A 98 -2.50 -34.26 11.08
C SER A 98 -3.92 -33.70 10.88
N ALA A 99 -4.91 -34.30 11.57
CA ALA A 99 -6.27 -33.78 11.58
C ALA A 99 -6.30 -32.32 12.07
N TRP A 100 -5.45 -32.01 13.06
CA TRP A 100 -5.22 -30.68 13.58
C TRP A 100 -4.65 -29.70 12.52
N ALA A 101 -3.58 -30.07 11.82
CA ALA A 101 -2.97 -29.23 10.79
C ALA A 101 -3.95 -28.91 9.65
N SER A 102 -4.77 -29.89 9.24
CA SER A 102 -5.84 -29.71 8.26
C SER A 102 -6.94 -28.76 8.77
N ARG A 103 -7.39 -28.96 10.01
CA ARG A 103 -8.44 -28.13 10.64
C ARG A 103 -8.02 -26.66 10.80
N LEU A 104 -6.77 -26.41 11.16
CA LEU A 104 -6.22 -25.05 11.29
C LEU A 104 -5.69 -24.47 9.97
N ARG A 105 -5.65 -25.27 8.90
CA ARG A 105 -5.11 -24.88 7.59
C ARG A 105 -3.71 -24.30 7.71
N LEU A 106 -2.83 -24.99 8.43
CA LEU A 106 -1.48 -24.52 8.65
C LEU A 106 -0.69 -24.43 7.35
N SER A 107 -0.10 -23.27 7.11
CA SER A 107 0.80 -23.04 6.00
C SER A 107 2.20 -23.53 6.34
N ARG A 108 2.86 -24.18 5.38
CA ARG A 108 4.28 -24.57 5.50
C ARG A 108 5.19 -23.35 5.59
N HIS A 109 4.85 -22.26 4.90
CA HIS A 109 5.61 -21.02 4.94
C HIS A 109 4.80 -19.95 5.66
N VAL A 110 5.34 -19.41 6.76
CA VAL A 110 4.66 -18.38 7.55
C VAL A 110 5.64 -17.30 7.94
N GLN A 111 5.23 -16.04 7.76
CA GLN A 111 6.05 -14.87 8.11
C GLN A 111 7.47 -14.91 7.50
N SER A 112 7.65 -15.57 6.36
CA SER A 112 8.95 -15.76 5.69
C SER A 112 8.96 -15.12 4.30
N TYR A 113 10.14 -14.74 3.83
CA TYR A 113 10.39 -14.30 2.45
C TYR A 113 11.36 -15.28 1.80
N ILE A 114 10.97 -15.84 0.65
CA ILE A 114 11.69 -16.94 -0.02
C ILE A 114 11.82 -16.57 -1.49
N THR A 115 13.04 -16.42 -2.00
CA THR A 115 13.27 -16.06 -3.42
C THR A 115 13.02 -17.21 -4.39
N ASN A 116 13.20 -18.46 -3.94
CA ASN A 116 12.92 -19.67 -4.71
C ASN A 116 12.00 -20.63 -3.93
N PRO A 117 10.67 -20.41 -3.92
CA PRO A 117 9.74 -21.25 -3.18
C PRO A 117 9.71 -22.72 -3.62
N ALA A 118 10.06 -23.00 -4.89
CA ALA A 118 10.04 -24.36 -5.43
C ALA A 118 11.05 -25.28 -4.73
N ALA A 119 12.21 -24.74 -4.35
CA ALA A 119 13.25 -25.45 -3.59
C ALA A 119 12.83 -25.82 -2.16
N LEU A 120 11.74 -25.24 -1.62
CA LEU A 120 11.28 -25.40 -0.24
C LEU A 120 9.83 -25.91 -0.15
N SER A 121 9.33 -26.57 -1.19
CA SER A 121 7.91 -26.99 -1.28
C SER A 121 7.47 -27.96 -0.17
N ASP A 122 8.38 -28.84 0.29
CA ASP A 122 8.15 -29.80 1.38
C ASP A 122 8.81 -29.43 2.72
N VAL A 123 9.08 -28.14 2.89
CA VAL A 123 9.82 -27.60 4.03
C VAL A 123 8.97 -26.60 4.79
N VAL A 124 9.04 -26.66 6.12
CA VAL A 124 8.42 -25.66 6.98
C VAL A 124 9.39 -24.50 7.15
N VAL A 125 8.96 -23.29 6.79
CA VAL A 125 9.79 -22.07 6.86
C VAL A 125 9.06 -21.00 7.67
N MET A 126 9.56 -20.71 8.85
CA MET A 126 8.93 -19.80 9.81
C MET A 126 9.80 -18.58 10.07
N ASN A 127 9.23 -17.38 9.93
CA ASN A 127 9.90 -16.12 10.28
C ASN A 127 11.34 -16.01 9.74
N SER A 128 11.57 -16.38 8.48
CA SER A 128 12.91 -16.49 7.91
C SER A 128 13.05 -15.73 6.59
N LEU A 129 14.25 -15.21 6.34
CA LEU A 129 14.67 -14.64 5.06
C LEU A 129 15.53 -15.69 4.36
N VAL A 130 15.00 -16.33 3.31
CA VAL A 130 15.73 -17.35 2.54
C VAL A 130 15.93 -16.84 1.13
N SER A 131 17.20 -16.59 0.81
CA SER A 131 17.65 -16.05 -0.47
C SER A 131 18.84 -16.83 -1.01
N GLY A 132 19.18 -16.63 -2.27
CA GLY A 132 20.28 -17.34 -2.93
C GLY A 132 19.87 -18.69 -3.52
N ASP A 133 20.87 -19.50 -3.85
CA ASP A 133 20.71 -20.76 -4.60
C ASP A 133 20.84 -21.95 -3.65
N GLY A 134 19.81 -22.78 -3.58
CA GLY A 134 19.87 -23.94 -2.71
C GLY A 134 18.69 -24.86 -2.80
N GLU A 135 18.79 -25.98 -2.11
CA GLU A 135 17.76 -27.01 -2.01
C GLU A 135 17.60 -27.52 -0.58
N ALA A 136 16.39 -27.94 -0.24
CA ALA A 136 16.10 -28.53 1.04
C ALA A 136 15.30 -29.84 0.91
N GLY A 137 15.71 -30.83 1.69
CA GLY A 137 15.10 -32.15 1.73
C GLY A 137 13.75 -32.16 2.45
N SER A 138 12.99 -33.23 2.19
CA SER A 138 11.64 -33.44 2.76
C SER A 138 11.60 -33.30 4.28
N CYS A 139 10.51 -32.72 4.79
CA CYS A 139 10.28 -32.52 6.22
C CYS A 139 11.40 -31.75 6.96
N ALA A 140 12.17 -30.91 6.27
CA ALA A 140 13.07 -29.98 6.95
C ALA A 140 12.28 -28.82 7.60
N VAL A 141 12.86 -28.21 8.62
CA VAL A 141 12.31 -27.04 9.31
C VAL A 141 13.38 -25.94 9.36
N ILE A 142 13.03 -24.76 8.89
CA ILE A 142 13.85 -23.54 8.92
C ILE A 142 13.07 -22.49 9.70
N GLU A 143 13.54 -22.11 10.88
CA GLU A 143 12.87 -21.11 11.70
C GLU A 143 13.81 -19.98 12.13
N HIS A 144 13.31 -18.76 12.07
CA HIS A 144 14.05 -17.58 12.53
C HIS A 144 15.45 -17.42 11.91
N CYS A 145 15.65 -17.90 10.68
CA CYS A 145 16.95 -17.89 10.01
C CYS A 145 17.03 -16.78 8.95
N ARG A 146 18.26 -16.31 8.72
CA ARG A 146 18.64 -15.61 7.50
C ARG A 146 19.61 -16.49 6.71
N LEU A 147 19.19 -16.93 5.54
CA LEU A 147 19.99 -17.74 4.62
C LEU A 147 20.23 -16.95 3.33
N SER A 148 21.49 -16.97 2.87
CA SER A 148 21.96 -16.32 1.65
C SER A 148 23.14 -17.08 1.07
N GLY A 149 23.49 -16.81 -0.20
CA GLY A 149 24.53 -17.56 -0.91
C GLY A 149 24.05 -18.95 -1.35
N THR A 150 24.92 -19.94 -1.24
CA THR A 150 24.66 -21.34 -1.63
C THR A 150 24.27 -22.22 -0.44
N TRP A 151 23.07 -22.78 -0.39
CA TRP A 151 22.66 -23.58 0.76
C TRP A 151 22.13 -24.97 0.39
N SER A 152 22.38 -25.96 1.24
CA SER A 152 21.91 -27.33 1.08
C SER A 152 21.46 -27.87 2.43
N ILE A 153 20.17 -28.21 2.53
CA ILE A 153 19.55 -28.62 3.79
C ILE A 153 18.99 -30.04 3.63
N GLY A 154 19.42 -30.97 4.47
CA GLY A 154 19.02 -32.36 4.39
C GLY A 154 17.56 -32.61 4.80
N SER A 155 17.07 -33.81 4.50
CA SER A 155 15.74 -34.24 4.93
C SER A 155 15.66 -34.33 6.44
N ARG A 156 14.56 -33.86 7.04
CA ARG A 156 14.37 -33.79 8.49
C ARG A 156 15.48 -33.02 9.23
N ALA A 157 16.16 -32.10 8.55
CA ALA A 157 17.06 -31.16 9.22
C ALA A 157 16.27 -30.07 9.95
N PHE A 158 16.86 -29.49 10.99
CA PHE A 158 16.26 -28.41 11.77
C PHE A 158 17.24 -27.24 11.92
N LEU A 159 16.91 -26.10 11.34
CA LEU A 159 17.70 -24.88 11.44
C LEU A 159 16.93 -23.86 12.26
N SER A 160 17.55 -23.33 13.31
CA SER A 160 16.94 -22.27 14.13
C SER A 160 17.92 -21.12 14.39
N GLN A 161 17.42 -19.90 14.21
CA GLN A 161 18.10 -18.66 14.61
C GLN A 161 19.45 -18.36 13.94
N LEU A 162 19.78 -18.96 12.79
CA LEU A 162 21.01 -18.62 12.05
C LEU A 162 20.97 -17.16 11.57
N ARG A 163 21.89 -16.33 12.04
CA ARG A 163 21.81 -14.85 11.91
C ARG A 163 22.61 -14.28 10.75
N SER A 164 23.83 -14.77 10.55
CA SER A 164 24.84 -14.08 9.73
C SER A 164 25.63 -14.96 8.77
N PHE A 165 25.34 -16.26 8.72
CA PHE A 165 26.09 -17.20 7.89
C PHE A 165 25.57 -17.22 6.45
N SER A 166 26.49 -17.16 5.49
CA SER A 166 26.27 -17.56 4.10
C SER A 166 26.75 -18.99 3.89
N ASP A 167 26.33 -19.59 2.78
CA ASP A 167 26.92 -20.82 2.27
C ASP A 167 26.76 -22.06 3.19
N VAL A 168 25.53 -22.32 3.64
CA VAL A 168 25.23 -23.30 4.70
C VAL A 168 24.91 -24.69 4.14
N SER A 169 25.63 -25.72 4.60
CA SER A 169 25.33 -27.13 4.30
C SER A 169 25.03 -27.95 5.57
N VAL A 170 23.82 -28.51 5.65
CA VAL A 170 23.33 -29.31 6.78
C VAL A 170 22.80 -30.65 6.26
N ARG A 171 23.21 -31.76 6.85
CA ARG A 171 22.82 -33.12 6.46
C ARG A 171 21.47 -33.55 7.00
N ASP A 172 21.01 -34.69 6.48
CA ASP A 172 19.78 -35.35 6.91
C ASP A 172 19.77 -35.61 8.42
N GLY A 173 18.65 -35.25 9.08
CA GLY A 173 18.46 -35.47 10.51
C GLY A 173 19.41 -34.69 11.42
N ILE A 174 20.05 -33.62 10.93
CA ILE A 174 20.91 -32.74 11.74
C ILE A 174 20.14 -31.50 12.16
N ALA A 175 20.28 -31.14 13.44
CA ALA A 175 19.78 -29.90 14.01
C ALA A 175 20.94 -28.92 14.22
N VAL A 176 20.79 -27.71 13.67
CA VAL A 176 21.74 -26.60 13.79
C VAL A 176 21.03 -25.39 14.39
N GLN A 177 21.55 -24.85 15.49
CA GLN A 177 20.94 -23.68 16.14
C GLN A 177 22.01 -22.70 16.59
N GLU A 178 21.77 -21.41 16.36
CA GLU A 178 22.60 -20.33 16.91
C GLU A 178 21.91 -19.69 18.11
N ILE A 179 22.59 -19.69 19.26
CA ILE A 179 22.06 -19.16 20.52
C ILE A 179 23.01 -18.09 21.05
N ALA A 180 22.47 -16.91 21.35
CA ALA A 180 23.23 -15.87 22.03
C ALA A 180 23.42 -16.24 23.51
N VAL A 181 24.65 -16.09 23.99
CA VAL A 181 25.03 -16.33 25.39
C VAL A 181 25.64 -15.07 25.99
N SER A 182 25.46 -14.87 27.30
CA SER A 182 26.14 -13.79 28.03
C SER A 182 27.66 -14.02 28.08
N THR A 183 28.42 -12.96 28.35
CA THR A 183 29.87 -13.06 28.55
C THR A 183 30.15 -14.10 29.63
N LEU A 184 30.98 -15.11 29.33
CA LEU A 184 31.33 -16.21 30.24
C LEU A 184 32.13 -15.67 31.43
N ASN A 185 31.45 -15.14 32.44
CA ASN A 185 32.11 -14.70 33.67
C ASN A 185 32.33 -15.92 34.58
N ARG A 186 33.55 -16.47 34.56
CA ARG A 186 33.92 -17.67 35.33
C ARG A 186 33.87 -17.50 36.86
N ALA A 187 33.62 -16.29 37.37
CA ALA A 187 33.67 -15.97 38.79
C ALA A 187 32.32 -16.11 39.53
N SER A 188 31.18 -15.94 38.86
CA SER A 188 29.86 -16.11 39.50
C SER A 188 28.75 -16.30 38.47
N PRO A 189 28.13 -17.50 38.38
CA PRO A 189 26.92 -17.72 37.58
C PRO A 189 25.65 -17.04 38.16
N ASP A 190 25.75 -16.36 39.31
CA ASP A 190 24.61 -15.77 40.05
C ASP A 190 24.27 -14.32 39.64
N GLU A 191 25.06 -13.65 38.79
CA GLU A 191 24.81 -12.24 38.43
C GLU A 191 23.69 -12.02 37.39
N GLY A 192 23.14 -13.10 36.83
CA GLY A 192 22.05 -13.01 35.85
C GLY A 192 22.43 -12.29 34.54
N VAL A 193 21.46 -12.17 33.64
CA VAL A 193 21.62 -11.48 32.35
C VAL A 193 21.64 -9.96 32.62
N LEU A 194 22.82 -9.35 32.55
CA LEU A 194 22.97 -7.89 32.71
C LEU A 194 22.73 -7.09 31.42
N THR A 195 22.63 -7.75 30.26
CA THR A 195 22.52 -7.06 28.96
C THR A 195 21.23 -7.42 28.23
N SER A 196 20.44 -6.41 27.89
CA SER A 196 19.11 -6.56 27.27
C SER A 196 19.10 -6.32 25.76
N ARG A 197 20.20 -5.82 25.16
CA ARG A 197 20.27 -5.44 23.74
C ARG A 197 21.14 -6.40 22.93
N LEU A 198 20.73 -6.62 21.69
CA LEU A 198 21.44 -7.45 20.70
C LEU A 198 22.90 -7.03 20.43
N GLU A 199 23.19 -5.73 20.49
CA GLU A 199 24.51 -5.14 20.22
C GLU A 199 25.53 -5.37 21.35
N ASP A 200 25.05 -5.72 22.55
CA ASP A 200 25.86 -5.92 23.75
C ASP A 200 26.19 -7.41 24.00
N CYS A 201 25.81 -8.31 23.08
CA CYS A 201 26.12 -9.74 23.15
C CYS A 201 27.48 -10.01 22.50
N HIS A 202 28.48 -10.34 23.32
CA HIS A 202 29.84 -10.55 22.83
C HIS A 202 30.06 -11.91 22.13
N HIS A 203 29.19 -12.92 22.32
CA HIS A 203 29.41 -14.27 21.77
C HIS A 203 28.11 -15.01 21.38
N ALA A 204 28.20 -15.88 20.38
CA ALA A 204 27.13 -16.79 19.96
C ALA A 204 27.62 -18.24 20.01
N VAL A 205 26.74 -19.17 20.36
CA VAL A 205 27.06 -20.60 20.38
C VAL A 205 26.29 -21.30 19.29
N VAL A 206 26.99 -22.09 18.48
CA VAL A 206 26.35 -22.91 17.45
C VAL A 206 26.27 -24.35 17.93
N ILE A 207 25.03 -24.82 18.06
CA ILE A 207 24.69 -26.18 18.41
C ILE A 207 24.59 -26.99 17.12
N CYS A 208 25.26 -28.14 17.05
CA CYS A 208 25.14 -29.11 15.95
C CYS A 208 25.05 -30.53 16.53
N TYR A 209 23.93 -31.22 16.33
CA TYR A 209 23.69 -32.60 16.80
C TYR A 209 22.68 -33.32 15.90
N SER A 210 22.59 -34.64 16.00
CA SER A 210 21.55 -35.40 15.31
C SER A 210 20.26 -35.40 16.11
N ILE A 211 19.11 -35.25 15.44
CA ILE A 211 17.78 -35.39 16.05
C ILE A 211 17.53 -36.80 16.62
N HIS A 212 18.40 -37.76 16.30
CA HIS A 212 18.35 -39.14 16.79
C HIS A 212 19.27 -39.39 18.00
N ASP A 213 20.15 -38.44 18.34
CA ASP A 213 21.03 -38.59 19.50
C ASP A 213 20.23 -38.54 20.81
N SER A 214 20.46 -39.53 21.67
CA SER A 214 19.92 -39.51 23.03
C SER A 214 20.77 -38.59 23.90
N ILE A 215 20.29 -37.35 24.11
CA ILE A 215 21.08 -36.30 24.78
C ILE A 215 21.57 -36.67 26.19
N LYS A 216 20.88 -37.60 26.89
CA LYS A 216 21.21 -38.03 28.26
C LYS A 216 21.81 -39.43 28.35
N ALA A 217 22.01 -40.12 27.23
CA ALA A 217 22.62 -41.45 27.23
C ALA A 217 24.08 -41.34 27.69
N GLN A 218 24.47 -42.22 28.63
CA GLN A 218 25.82 -42.25 29.18
C GLN A 218 26.80 -42.91 28.23
N LEU A 219 28.02 -42.39 28.16
CA LEU A 219 29.12 -42.96 27.40
C LEU A 219 29.31 -44.44 27.75
N GLY A 220 29.47 -45.28 26.72
CA GLY A 220 29.55 -46.74 26.84
C GLY A 220 28.19 -47.45 26.67
N THR A 221 27.09 -46.72 26.60
CA THR A 221 25.80 -47.27 26.17
C THR A 221 25.65 -47.23 24.64
N PRO A 222 24.92 -48.17 24.01
CA PRO A 222 24.70 -48.16 22.55
C PRO A 222 23.96 -46.92 22.02
N GLN A 223 23.25 -46.20 22.91
CA GLN A 223 22.47 -45.01 22.58
C GLN A 223 23.28 -43.71 22.70
N ALA A 224 24.52 -43.77 23.22
CA ALA A 224 25.40 -42.62 23.33
C ALA A 224 26.10 -42.39 21.99
N THR A 225 25.60 -41.41 21.25
CA THR A 225 26.12 -40.99 19.94
C THR A 225 26.30 -39.48 19.90
N VAL A 226 27.09 -39.02 18.94
CA VAL A 226 27.29 -37.60 18.62
C VAL A 226 27.13 -37.40 17.12
N CYS A 227 26.12 -36.62 16.72
CA CYS A 227 25.69 -36.48 15.32
C CYS A 227 25.43 -37.83 14.64
N GLY A 228 24.82 -38.78 15.36
CA GLY A 228 24.53 -40.13 14.85
C GLY A 228 25.76 -41.04 14.68
N GLN A 229 26.94 -40.61 15.14
CA GLN A 229 28.21 -41.34 15.04
C GLN A 229 28.71 -41.77 16.42
N SER A 230 29.61 -42.76 16.46
CA SER A 230 30.17 -43.25 17.73
C SER A 230 31.12 -42.23 18.35
N TRP A 231 31.15 -42.18 19.69
CA TRP A 231 32.12 -41.38 20.44
C TRP A 231 33.57 -41.79 20.16
N GLU A 232 33.83 -43.08 19.87
CA GLU A 232 35.15 -43.57 19.46
C GLU A 232 35.64 -42.86 18.18
N ARG A 233 34.78 -42.77 17.16
CA ARG A 233 35.12 -42.08 15.91
C ARG A 233 35.32 -40.58 16.15
N PHE A 234 34.51 -39.98 17.01
CA PHE A 234 34.68 -38.58 17.40
C PHE A 234 36.05 -38.33 18.05
N PHE A 235 36.51 -39.19 18.97
CA PHE A 235 37.82 -39.03 19.60
C PHE A 235 38.97 -39.24 18.62
N GLU A 236 38.84 -40.20 17.70
CA GLU A 236 39.82 -40.43 16.62
C GLU A 236 40.02 -39.18 15.76
N VAL A 237 38.92 -38.55 15.33
CA VAL A 237 38.97 -37.40 14.41
C VAL A 237 39.30 -36.09 15.14
N SER A 238 38.72 -35.87 16.33
CA SER A 238 38.98 -34.65 17.11
C SER A 238 40.38 -34.63 17.74
N GLY A 239 40.95 -35.80 18.04
CA GLY A 239 42.21 -35.93 18.78
C GLY A 239 42.12 -35.43 20.23
N LEU A 240 40.92 -35.36 20.81
CA LEU A 240 40.71 -35.00 22.21
C LEU A 240 40.63 -36.24 23.09
N SER A 241 40.91 -36.07 24.38
CA SER A 241 40.64 -37.08 25.41
C SER A 241 39.29 -36.83 26.07
N GLU A 242 38.69 -37.87 26.68
CA GLU A 242 37.43 -37.75 27.43
C GLU A 242 37.45 -36.61 28.45
N LYS A 243 38.56 -36.44 29.19
CA LYS A 243 38.73 -35.37 30.20
C LYS A 243 38.65 -33.95 29.65
N ARG A 244 38.89 -33.76 28.35
CA ARG A 244 38.75 -32.46 27.68
C ARG A 244 37.30 -32.18 27.27
N VAL A 245 36.49 -33.23 27.08
CA VAL A 245 35.07 -33.12 26.73
C VAL A 245 34.20 -33.03 27.99
N TRP A 246 34.53 -33.81 29.02
CA TRP A 246 33.89 -33.79 30.34
C TRP A 246 34.94 -33.49 31.42
N PRO A 247 35.15 -32.20 31.78
CA PRO A 247 36.14 -31.83 32.78
C PRO A 247 35.78 -32.23 34.22
N GLU A 248 34.49 -32.23 34.56
CA GLU A 248 33.96 -32.45 35.92
C GLU A 248 32.64 -33.25 35.87
N GLY A 249 32.39 -34.06 36.90
CA GLY A 249 31.13 -34.80 37.11
C GLY A 249 31.10 -36.25 36.59
N ASP A 250 30.11 -37.02 37.06
CA ASP A 250 29.89 -38.42 36.66
C ASP A 250 29.02 -38.55 35.40
N ASP A 251 28.31 -37.48 35.01
CA ASP A 251 27.47 -37.45 33.81
C ASP A 251 28.34 -37.32 32.56
N ARG A 252 28.50 -38.41 31.82
CA ARG A 252 29.22 -38.48 30.54
C ARG A 252 28.23 -38.65 29.40
N SER A 253 27.40 -37.65 29.16
CA SER A 253 26.40 -37.63 28.08
C SER A 253 26.60 -36.42 27.16
N LEU A 254 25.85 -36.38 26.06
CA LEU A 254 25.84 -35.22 25.16
C LEU A 254 25.33 -33.94 25.86
N TRP A 255 24.48 -34.09 26.89
CA TRP A 255 23.97 -33.00 27.72
C TRP A 255 25.09 -32.23 28.45
N SER A 256 26.08 -32.95 28.97
CA SER A 256 27.21 -32.40 29.75
C SER A 256 28.50 -32.22 28.92
N ALA A 257 28.53 -32.69 27.68
CA ALA A 257 29.72 -32.66 26.83
C ALA A 257 30.03 -31.24 26.32
N LYS A 258 31.25 -30.74 26.56
CA LYS A 258 31.73 -29.44 26.07
C LYS A 258 32.13 -29.49 24.59
N LEU A 259 31.12 -29.53 23.72
CA LEU A 259 31.29 -29.67 22.27
C LEU A 259 31.04 -28.39 21.49
N PHE A 260 30.15 -27.52 21.97
CA PHE A 260 29.60 -26.45 21.15
C PHE A 260 30.49 -25.21 21.24
N PRO A 261 31.08 -24.75 20.12
CA PRO A 261 32.01 -23.63 20.12
C PRO A 261 31.27 -22.32 20.40
N VAL A 262 31.91 -21.49 21.23
CA VAL A 262 31.54 -20.09 21.47
C VAL A 262 32.25 -19.26 20.41
N LEU A 263 31.47 -18.73 19.47
CA LEU A 263 31.95 -17.99 18.31
C LEU A 263 32.07 -16.50 18.63
N THR A 264 33.14 -15.90 18.11
CA THR A 264 33.36 -14.46 18.16
C THR A 264 32.79 -13.81 16.90
N PRO A 265 31.95 -12.75 17.02
CA PRO A 265 31.36 -12.10 15.86
C PRO A 265 32.41 -11.63 14.84
N GLY A 266 32.30 -12.10 13.59
CA GLY A 266 33.13 -11.66 12.46
C GLY A 266 34.48 -12.38 12.29
N GLU A 267 34.87 -13.28 13.21
CA GLU A 267 36.14 -14.03 13.13
C GLU A 267 35.93 -15.51 12.79
N ASP A 268 34.80 -16.09 13.20
CA ASP A 268 34.51 -17.51 13.04
C ASP A 268 33.48 -17.79 11.93
N GLU A 269 33.74 -18.85 11.16
CA GLU A 269 32.83 -19.36 10.13
C GLU A 269 32.00 -20.53 10.68
N LEU A 270 30.85 -20.81 10.05
CA LEU A 270 29.93 -21.86 10.50
C LEU A 270 30.54 -23.27 10.42
N ASP A 271 31.53 -23.46 9.55
CA ASP A 271 32.24 -24.73 9.32
C ASP A 271 32.89 -25.27 10.62
N VAL A 272 33.30 -24.38 11.51
CA VAL A 272 33.88 -24.69 12.84
C VAL A 272 32.92 -25.52 13.69
N ALA A 273 31.61 -25.31 13.57
CA ALA A 273 30.60 -26.09 14.30
C ALA A 273 30.07 -27.28 13.49
N LEU A 274 30.05 -27.17 12.16
CA LEU A 274 29.37 -28.09 11.28
C LEU A 274 30.15 -29.37 10.94
N TRP A 275 31.47 -29.42 11.16
CA TRP A 275 32.26 -30.63 10.85
C TRP A 275 31.77 -31.90 11.59
N LEU A 276 31.11 -31.73 12.75
CA LEU A 276 30.59 -32.83 13.57
C LEU A 276 29.58 -33.71 12.83
N GLN A 277 28.87 -33.15 11.84
CA GLN A 277 27.85 -33.89 11.08
C GLN A 277 28.42 -34.90 10.08
N ASP A 278 29.72 -34.83 9.76
CA ASP A 278 30.39 -35.76 8.86
C ASP A 278 31.83 -36.05 9.27
N MET A 279 32.06 -37.05 10.11
CA MET A 279 33.42 -37.40 10.54
C MET A 279 34.19 -38.22 9.48
N ALA A 280 33.60 -38.48 8.31
CA ALA A 280 34.25 -39.19 7.21
C ALA A 280 34.97 -38.23 6.24
N HIS A 281 34.40 -37.05 5.95
CA HIS A 281 34.97 -36.07 5.01
C HIS A 281 35.23 -34.72 5.69
N VAL A 282 36.01 -34.75 6.78
CA VAL A 282 36.28 -33.55 7.59
C VAL A 282 37.40 -32.71 7.00
N ASN A 283 37.20 -31.40 6.95
CA ASN A 283 38.30 -30.45 6.82
C ASN A 283 39.05 -30.35 8.17
N MET A 284 40.28 -30.85 8.21
CA MET A 284 41.12 -30.83 9.42
C MET A 284 41.46 -29.42 9.90
N GLU A 285 41.35 -28.40 9.05
CA GLU A 285 41.48 -26.99 9.45
C GLU A 285 40.32 -26.54 10.33
N SER A 286 39.08 -26.88 9.95
CA SER A 286 37.88 -26.60 10.75
C SER A 286 37.97 -27.27 12.13
N VAL A 287 38.49 -28.51 12.22
CA VAL A 287 38.72 -29.21 13.51
C VAL A 287 39.80 -28.53 14.34
N LYS A 288 40.87 -28.00 13.71
CA LYS A 288 41.90 -27.22 14.43
C LYS A 288 41.31 -25.94 15.02
N ARG A 289 40.52 -25.20 14.23
CA ARG A 289 39.81 -24.00 14.69
C ARG A 289 38.85 -24.34 15.83
N TRP A 290 38.02 -25.36 15.65
CA TRP A 290 37.08 -25.83 16.67
C TRP A 290 37.75 -26.22 18.01
N ARG A 291 38.93 -26.83 17.96
CA ARG A 291 39.71 -27.14 19.18
C ARG A 291 40.23 -25.90 19.89
N ALA A 292 40.53 -24.84 19.15
CA ALA A 292 41.03 -23.58 19.69
C ALA A 292 39.92 -22.73 20.33
N CYS A 293 38.67 -22.91 19.89
CA CYS A 293 37.51 -22.24 20.48
C CYS A 293 37.27 -22.67 21.92
N GLU A 294 36.77 -21.72 22.73
CA GLU A 294 36.09 -22.07 23.96
C GLU A 294 34.82 -22.87 23.63
N ARG A 295 34.57 -23.95 24.36
CA ARG A 295 33.46 -24.87 24.11
C ARG A 295 32.67 -25.11 25.38
N ILE A 296 31.35 -25.14 25.22
CA ILE A 296 30.41 -25.33 26.32
C ILE A 296 29.43 -26.47 26.02
N SER A 297 28.74 -26.96 27.04
CA SER A 297 27.77 -28.05 26.94
C SER A 297 26.33 -27.57 26.75
N LEU A 298 25.39 -28.46 26.43
CA LEU A 298 23.96 -28.09 26.39
C LEU A 298 23.46 -27.59 27.75
N SER A 299 23.95 -28.19 28.84
CA SER A 299 23.64 -27.76 30.21
C SER A 299 24.18 -26.35 30.50
N ASP A 300 25.39 -26.03 30.02
CA ASP A 300 25.97 -24.69 30.14
C ASP A 300 25.13 -23.68 29.33
N ILE A 301 24.75 -24.01 28.10
CA ILE A 301 23.92 -23.13 27.24
C ILE A 301 22.59 -22.80 27.93
N LEU A 302 21.93 -23.77 28.56
CA LEU A 302 20.69 -23.50 29.31
C LEU A 302 20.90 -22.51 30.46
N THR A 303 22.11 -22.45 31.02
CA THR A 303 22.47 -21.54 32.11
C THR A 303 22.83 -20.14 31.60
N TYR A 304 23.55 -20.05 30.48
CA TYR A 304 24.11 -18.80 29.96
C TYR A 304 23.31 -18.16 28.82
N CYS A 305 22.24 -18.81 28.32
CA CYS A 305 21.48 -18.25 27.21
C CYS A 305 20.82 -16.92 27.58
N ASN A 306 20.69 -16.02 26.59
CA ASN A 306 19.95 -14.78 26.73
C ASN A 306 18.66 -14.81 25.88
N PRO A 307 17.50 -15.15 26.48
CA PRO A 307 16.24 -15.20 25.75
C PRO A 307 15.81 -13.85 25.16
N CYS A 308 16.21 -12.73 25.76
CA CYS A 308 15.85 -11.39 25.27
C CYS A 308 16.45 -11.17 23.88
N THR A 309 17.72 -11.50 23.69
CA THR A 309 18.41 -11.40 22.39
C THR A 309 17.74 -12.27 21.32
N SER A 310 17.30 -13.47 21.68
CA SER A 310 16.52 -14.32 20.77
C SER A 310 15.20 -13.67 20.38
N PHE A 311 14.47 -13.08 21.32
CA PHE A 311 13.22 -12.38 21.01
C PHE A 311 13.45 -11.16 20.12
N GLU A 312 14.45 -10.34 20.41
CA GLU A 312 14.83 -9.18 19.61
C GLU A 312 15.22 -9.59 18.18
N TRP A 313 16.01 -10.65 18.02
CA TRP A 313 16.37 -11.19 16.70
C TRP A 313 15.13 -11.62 15.92
N ARG A 314 14.26 -12.46 16.52
CA ARG A 314 13.04 -12.95 15.87
C ARG A 314 12.15 -11.79 15.45
N HIS A 315 12.03 -10.78 16.32
CA HIS A 315 11.25 -9.59 16.08
C HIS A 315 11.83 -8.74 14.94
N ARG A 316 13.13 -8.43 14.97
CA ARG A 316 13.82 -7.70 13.90
C ARG A 316 13.69 -8.41 12.56
N LEU A 317 13.96 -9.71 12.52
CA LEU A 317 13.84 -10.53 11.31
C LEU A 317 12.41 -10.52 10.77
N ASN A 318 11.40 -10.53 11.63
CA ASN A 318 9.99 -10.43 11.24
C ASN A 318 9.65 -9.11 10.54
N LEU A 319 10.28 -8.01 10.96
CA LEU A 319 10.13 -6.70 10.33
C LEU A 319 10.88 -6.64 8.99
N GLU A 320 12.07 -7.21 8.91
CA GLU A 320 12.83 -7.29 7.66
C GLU A 320 12.15 -8.17 6.62
N VAL A 321 11.54 -9.30 7.02
CA VAL A 321 10.69 -10.09 6.12
C VAL A 321 9.53 -9.24 5.60
N ALA A 322 8.87 -8.46 6.45
CA ALA A 322 7.78 -7.60 6.03
C ALA A 322 8.26 -6.54 5.02
N LEU A 323 9.43 -5.94 5.28
CA LEU A 323 10.06 -4.99 4.37
C LEU A 323 10.40 -5.63 3.01
N ALA A 324 11.00 -6.82 2.99
CA ALA A 324 11.32 -7.55 1.76
C ALA A 324 10.07 -7.86 0.93
N LYS A 325 8.98 -8.28 1.58
CA LYS A 325 7.68 -8.49 0.92
C LYS A 325 7.11 -7.21 0.34
N MET A 326 7.19 -6.10 1.06
CA MET A 326 6.73 -4.80 0.56
C MET A 326 7.55 -4.37 -0.65
N GLU A 327 8.87 -4.55 -0.64
CA GLU A 327 9.74 -4.28 -1.79
C GLU A 327 9.35 -5.12 -3.01
N GLU A 328 9.08 -6.41 -2.83
CA GLU A 328 8.63 -7.31 -3.90
C GLU A 328 7.28 -6.85 -4.48
N VAL A 329 6.29 -6.58 -3.63
CA VAL A 329 4.97 -6.07 -4.03
C VAL A 329 5.08 -4.81 -4.87
N LEU A 330 5.93 -3.86 -4.46
CA LEU A 330 6.12 -2.59 -5.16
C LEU A 330 6.90 -2.77 -6.47
N ARG A 331 7.94 -3.62 -6.47
CA ARG A 331 8.77 -3.94 -7.64
C ARG A 331 7.94 -4.59 -8.75
N ASN A 332 7.15 -5.59 -8.38
CA ASN A 332 6.27 -6.31 -9.30
C ASN A 332 5.01 -5.49 -9.64
N GLY A 333 4.66 -4.53 -8.78
CA GLY A 333 3.47 -3.71 -8.86
C GLY A 333 2.19 -4.51 -8.69
N GLU A 334 2.19 -5.36 -7.66
CA GLU A 334 1.07 -6.22 -7.28
C GLU A 334 -0.03 -5.42 -6.56
N ASP A 335 -1.27 -5.84 -6.73
CA ASP A 335 -2.45 -5.24 -6.08
C ASP A 335 -2.62 -5.71 -4.63
N VAL A 336 -1.55 -5.52 -3.84
CA VAL A 336 -1.48 -5.86 -2.42
C VAL A 336 -1.31 -4.60 -1.58
N CYS A 337 -2.14 -4.47 -0.54
CA CYS A 337 -2.09 -3.33 0.37
C CYS A 337 -0.86 -3.39 1.29
N VAL A 338 -0.08 -2.32 1.31
CA VAL A 338 1.17 -2.24 2.09
C VAL A 338 1.02 -1.49 3.42
N LEU A 339 -0.10 -0.80 3.66
CA LEU A 339 -0.30 0.02 4.86
C LEU A 339 -0.14 -0.77 6.18
N GLY A 340 -0.58 -2.04 6.19
CA GLY A 340 -0.39 -2.91 7.36
C GLY A 340 1.08 -3.20 7.67
N ILE A 341 1.92 -3.29 6.64
CA ILE A 341 3.38 -3.46 6.77
C ILE A 341 4.01 -2.16 7.30
N ILE A 342 3.61 -1.01 6.75
CA ILE A 342 4.09 0.31 7.19
C ILE A 342 3.79 0.51 8.67
N ARG A 343 2.53 0.35 9.09
CA ARG A 343 2.11 0.51 10.50
C ARG A 343 2.92 -0.37 11.43
N LYS A 344 3.13 -1.64 11.03
CA LYS A 344 3.93 -2.59 11.79
C LYS A 344 5.38 -2.12 11.93
N ILE A 345 6.04 -1.69 10.85
CA ILE A 345 7.43 -1.23 10.92
C ILE A 345 7.54 0.05 11.78
N VAL A 346 6.66 1.01 11.53
CA VAL A 346 6.66 2.31 12.23
C VAL A 346 6.36 2.17 13.71
N SER A 347 5.46 1.27 14.13
CA SER A 347 5.14 1.08 15.55
C SER A 347 6.33 0.64 16.39
N PHE A 348 7.32 -0.04 15.80
CA PHE A 348 8.56 -0.42 16.50
C PHE A 348 9.69 0.58 16.27
N GLY A 349 9.68 1.31 15.16
CA GLY A 349 10.60 2.40 14.87
C GLY A 349 12.02 1.99 14.44
N VAL A 350 12.48 0.79 14.82
CA VAL A 350 13.86 0.32 14.63
C VAL A 350 14.32 0.19 13.17
N LEU A 351 13.40 0.02 12.21
CA LEU A 351 13.73 -0.12 10.79
C LEU A 351 13.25 1.07 9.92
N ASN A 352 12.80 2.19 10.51
CA ASN A 352 12.24 3.30 9.73
C ASN A 352 13.24 3.87 8.72
N GLU A 353 14.48 4.12 9.15
CA GLU A 353 15.53 4.65 8.28
C GLU A 353 15.91 3.67 7.17
N LEU A 354 16.07 2.38 7.52
CA LEU A 354 16.35 1.32 6.56
C LEU A 354 15.23 1.19 5.53
N ALA A 355 13.96 1.20 5.96
CA ALA A 355 12.81 1.09 5.07
C ALA A 355 12.76 2.26 4.08
N LEU A 356 12.96 3.50 4.55
CA LEU A 356 13.00 4.67 3.69
C LEU A 356 14.16 4.61 2.67
N ALA A 357 15.36 4.21 3.10
CA ALA A 357 16.51 4.06 2.21
C ALA A 357 16.30 2.97 1.14
N ARG A 358 15.64 1.85 1.49
CA ARG A 358 15.31 0.79 0.54
C ARG A 358 14.25 1.22 -0.46
N LEU A 359 13.26 2.01 -0.03
CA LEU A 359 12.28 2.62 -0.93
C LEU A 359 12.93 3.62 -1.91
N ASP A 360 13.91 4.41 -1.47
CA ASP A 360 14.67 5.29 -2.36
C ASP A 360 15.45 4.47 -3.41
N ALA A 361 16.18 3.42 -2.97
CA ALA A 361 16.89 2.53 -3.87
C ALA A 361 15.94 1.85 -4.87
N LEU A 362 14.74 1.45 -4.42
CA LEU A 362 13.70 0.88 -5.26
C LEU A 362 13.22 1.89 -6.32
N ALA A 363 12.96 3.15 -5.92
CA ALA A 363 12.55 4.22 -6.83
C ALA A 363 13.58 4.47 -7.94
N THR A 364 14.88 4.26 -7.68
CA THR A 364 15.94 4.42 -8.69
C THR A 364 16.15 3.21 -9.60
N SER A 365 15.72 2.02 -9.18
CA SER A 365 16.01 0.75 -9.90
C SER A 365 14.80 0.13 -10.60
N CYS A 366 13.57 0.54 -10.25
CA CYS A 366 12.34 0.05 -10.86
C CYS A 366 11.97 0.78 -12.17
N ASP A 367 11.03 0.18 -12.90
CA ASP A 367 10.35 0.84 -14.02
C ASP A 367 9.77 2.20 -13.56
N PRO A 368 10.01 3.31 -14.29
CA PRO A 368 9.50 4.64 -13.93
C PRO A 368 7.99 4.69 -13.66
N ARG A 369 7.19 3.79 -14.25
CA ARG A 369 5.74 3.68 -14.01
C ARG A 369 5.40 3.22 -12.60
N ARG A 370 6.32 2.55 -11.89
CA ARG A 370 6.13 2.10 -10.50
C ARG A 370 6.49 3.16 -9.47
N VAL A 371 7.30 4.14 -9.86
CA VAL A 371 7.86 5.17 -8.97
C VAL A 371 6.79 6.04 -8.29
N PRO A 372 5.70 6.47 -8.96
CA PRO A 372 4.64 7.23 -8.29
C PRO A 372 4.06 6.50 -7.06
N ARG A 373 3.86 5.18 -7.16
CA ARG A 373 3.40 4.35 -6.04
C ARG A 373 4.43 4.25 -4.93
N ILE A 374 5.72 4.14 -5.27
CA ILE A 374 6.83 4.12 -4.31
C ILE A 374 6.90 5.46 -3.55
N PHE A 375 6.79 6.60 -4.26
CA PHE A 375 6.74 7.92 -3.62
C PHE A 375 5.51 8.07 -2.72
N SER A 376 4.34 7.58 -3.13
CA SER A 376 3.16 7.54 -2.25
C SER A 376 3.41 6.69 -1.01
N THR A 377 4.08 5.55 -1.14
CA THR A 377 4.44 4.68 0.00
C THR A 377 5.42 5.38 0.95
N ILE A 378 6.41 6.13 0.45
CA ILE A 378 7.29 6.96 1.29
C ILE A 378 6.47 8.02 2.03
N ALA A 379 5.50 8.65 1.36
CA ALA A 379 4.61 9.61 1.99
C ALA A 379 3.72 8.96 3.07
N ASP A 380 3.28 7.72 2.88
CA ASP A 380 2.54 6.94 3.88
C ASP A 380 3.40 6.61 5.09
N PHE A 381 4.66 6.21 4.90
CA PHE A 381 5.62 6.04 6.00
C PHE A 381 5.78 7.31 6.83
N LEU A 382 6.01 8.45 6.17
CA LEU A 382 6.19 9.74 6.84
C LEU A 382 4.94 10.17 7.61
N ALA A 383 3.75 9.94 7.03
CA ALA A 383 2.48 10.25 7.69
C ALA A 383 2.25 9.36 8.92
N GLU A 384 2.55 8.06 8.82
CA GLU A 384 2.43 7.12 9.94
C GLU A 384 3.44 7.46 11.07
N MET A 385 4.69 7.80 10.71
CA MET A 385 5.72 8.25 11.67
C MET A 385 5.32 9.54 12.39
N ALA A 386 4.52 10.40 11.75
CA ALA A 386 4.00 11.61 12.37
C ALA A 386 2.85 11.35 13.36
N HIS A 387 2.32 10.12 13.45
CA HIS A 387 1.26 9.70 14.37
C HIS A 387 0.04 10.65 14.42
N ASN A 388 -0.41 11.13 13.25
CA ASN A 388 -1.49 12.13 13.10
C ASN A 388 -1.23 13.50 13.80
N LYS A 389 -0.01 13.79 14.25
CA LYS A 389 0.35 15.05 14.94
C LYS A 389 0.81 16.17 14.00
N GLY A 390 1.09 15.88 12.73
CA GLY A 390 1.64 16.86 11.76
C GLY A 390 0.61 17.69 10.98
N GLY A 391 -0.67 17.62 11.35
CA GLY A 391 -1.77 18.29 10.65
C GLY A 391 -2.26 17.53 9.41
N LEU A 392 -3.10 18.18 8.61
CA LEU A 392 -3.72 17.57 7.43
C LEU A 392 -2.67 17.20 6.38
N ARG A 393 -2.75 16.04 5.74
CA ARG A 393 -1.90 15.70 4.60
C ARG A 393 -2.31 16.41 3.31
N SER A 394 -3.47 17.05 3.29
CA SER A 394 -4.00 17.78 2.14
C SER A 394 -3.71 19.29 2.27
N GLY A 395 -3.16 19.92 1.22
CA GLY A 395 -2.93 21.38 1.18
C GLY A 395 -1.64 21.80 0.47
N PRO A 396 -1.43 23.11 0.24
CA PRO A 396 -0.22 23.63 -0.38
C PRO A 396 1.01 23.31 0.49
N ALA A 397 2.04 22.78 -0.16
CA ALA A 397 3.27 22.33 0.50
C ALA A 397 4.50 23.10 0.05
N HIS A 398 4.35 24.08 -0.85
CA HIS A 398 5.49 24.70 -1.53
C HIS A 398 6.54 25.17 -0.53
N ASN A 399 7.76 24.72 -0.78
CA ASN A 399 8.97 25.08 -0.06
C ASN A 399 10.08 25.17 -1.13
N PRO A 400 10.79 26.31 -1.24
CA PRO A 400 11.82 26.52 -2.25
C PRO A 400 12.93 25.45 -2.25
N ASP A 401 13.24 24.85 -1.10
CA ASP A 401 14.26 23.80 -1.00
C ASP A 401 13.96 22.59 -1.88
N TRP A 402 12.68 22.36 -2.20
CA TRP A 402 12.20 21.23 -3.00
C TRP A 402 12.04 21.57 -4.49
N ASP A 403 12.31 22.81 -4.92
CA ASP A 403 12.12 23.19 -6.32
C ASP A 403 13.14 22.53 -7.25
N LEU A 404 14.40 22.43 -6.81
CA LEU A 404 15.47 21.78 -7.57
C LEU A 404 15.19 20.29 -7.84
N PRO A 405 14.84 19.44 -6.84
CA PRO A 405 14.48 18.05 -7.13
C PRO A 405 13.25 17.93 -8.04
N MET A 406 12.25 18.80 -7.88
CA MET A 406 11.08 18.82 -8.77
C MET A 406 11.44 19.17 -10.21
N ALA A 407 12.38 20.10 -10.42
CA ALA A 407 12.90 20.42 -11.74
C ALA A 407 13.68 19.24 -12.36
N SER A 408 14.50 18.54 -11.57
CA SER A 408 15.20 17.34 -12.05
C SER A 408 14.24 16.19 -12.41
N LEU A 409 13.12 16.01 -11.69
CA LEU A 409 12.05 15.07 -12.09
C LEU A 409 11.46 15.41 -13.45
N ARG A 410 11.05 16.67 -13.68
CA ARG A 410 10.50 17.12 -14.96
C ARG A 410 11.48 16.99 -16.12
N ALA A 411 12.78 17.11 -15.83
CA ALA A 411 13.84 16.90 -16.81
C ALA A 411 14.16 15.40 -17.05
N GLY A 412 13.44 14.46 -16.42
CA GLY A 412 13.66 13.02 -16.55
C GLY A 412 14.87 12.49 -15.79
N ARG A 413 15.54 13.30 -14.96
CA ARG A 413 16.71 12.91 -14.15
C ARG A 413 16.26 12.32 -12.81
N LEU A 414 15.61 11.15 -12.88
CA LEU A 414 14.95 10.52 -11.74
C LEU A 414 15.91 10.19 -10.58
N ALA A 415 17.05 9.54 -10.85
CA ALA A 415 17.98 9.13 -9.79
C ALA A 415 18.55 10.34 -9.00
N GLU A 416 18.87 11.43 -9.71
CA GLU A 416 19.33 12.69 -9.12
C GLU A 416 18.25 13.30 -8.22
N ALA A 417 16.99 13.31 -8.69
CA ALA A 417 15.87 13.82 -7.91
C ALA A 417 15.61 12.99 -6.65
N VAL A 418 15.61 11.66 -6.73
CA VAL A 418 15.42 10.76 -5.58
C VAL A 418 16.50 11.03 -4.52
N SER A 419 17.77 11.14 -4.94
CA SER A 419 18.88 11.43 -4.03
C SER A 419 18.71 12.77 -3.31
N MET A 420 18.37 13.84 -4.04
CA MET A 420 18.12 15.17 -3.46
C MET A 420 16.91 15.16 -2.50
N MET A 421 15.81 14.51 -2.87
CA MET A 421 14.61 14.39 -2.03
C MET A 421 14.90 13.62 -0.74
N ALA A 422 15.65 12.52 -0.81
CA ALA A 422 16.06 11.75 0.36
C ALA A 422 16.92 12.58 1.31
N ALA A 423 17.88 13.36 0.78
CA ALA A 423 18.72 14.26 1.56
C ALA A 423 17.93 15.39 2.25
N LEU A 424 16.89 15.93 1.60
CA LEU A 424 15.98 16.91 2.21
C LEU A 424 15.10 16.26 3.28
N ARG A 425 14.52 15.10 2.99
CA ARG A 425 13.68 14.33 3.92
C ARG A 425 14.43 14.02 5.22
N ALA A 426 15.70 13.60 5.14
CA ALA A 426 16.53 13.30 6.31
C ALA A 426 16.65 14.50 7.28
N LYS A 427 16.58 15.74 6.79
CA LYS A 427 16.60 16.95 7.64
C LYS A 427 15.24 17.24 8.32
N TRP A 428 14.17 16.60 7.85
CA TRP A 428 12.77 16.91 8.17
C TRP A 428 12.08 15.84 9.03
N VAL A 429 12.69 14.66 9.20
CA VAL A 429 12.17 13.58 10.08
C VAL A 429 12.29 13.89 11.59
N ASN A 430 12.65 15.11 11.97
CA ASN A 430 12.81 15.55 13.35
C ASN A 430 11.52 16.10 14.01
N SER A 431 10.44 16.30 13.25
CA SER A 431 9.16 16.77 13.79
C SER A 431 7.98 16.27 12.96
N PRO A 432 6.82 15.94 13.59
CA PRO A 432 5.64 15.47 12.88
C PRO A 432 5.15 16.41 11.76
N GLU A 433 5.20 17.72 11.97
CA GLU A 433 4.75 18.73 11.00
C GLU A 433 5.64 18.72 9.75
N ARG A 434 6.96 18.61 9.93
CA ARG A 434 7.88 18.51 8.80
C ARG A 434 7.77 17.17 8.09
N MET A 435 7.54 16.07 8.80
CA MET A 435 7.26 14.76 8.16
C MET A 435 6.03 14.83 7.26
N VAL A 436 4.92 15.41 7.75
CA VAL A 436 3.69 15.56 6.95
C VAL A 436 3.93 16.50 5.75
N ARG A 437 4.70 17.58 5.91
CA ARG A 437 5.08 18.44 4.78
C ARG A 437 5.97 17.71 3.76
N ALA A 438 6.93 16.90 4.21
CA ALA A 438 7.75 16.08 3.32
C ALA A 438 6.88 15.05 2.59
N ALA A 439 5.91 14.42 3.25
CA ALA A 439 4.95 13.51 2.63
C ALA A 439 4.20 14.18 1.47
N ARG A 440 3.75 15.44 1.64
CA ARG A 440 3.12 16.22 0.57
C ARG A 440 4.06 16.47 -0.62
N HIS A 441 5.36 16.66 -0.38
CA HIS A 441 6.33 16.80 -1.47
C HIS A 441 6.53 15.48 -2.23
N TYR A 442 6.55 14.33 -1.56
CA TYR A 442 6.57 13.03 -2.25
C TYR A 442 5.29 12.78 -3.07
N GLU A 443 4.12 13.16 -2.55
CA GLU A 443 2.86 13.10 -3.33
C GLU A 443 2.89 14.04 -4.54
N ALA A 444 3.42 15.26 -4.38
CA ALA A 444 3.59 16.19 -5.50
C ALA A 444 4.58 15.65 -6.56
N ALA A 445 5.66 14.98 -6.14
CA ALA A 445 6.61 14.33 -7.04
C ALA A 445 5.96 13.16 -7.79
N ALA A 446 5.11 12.36 -7.13
CA ALA A 446 4.32 11.33 -7.78
C ALA A 446 3.39 11.95 -8.84
N GLN A 447 2.74 13.07 -8.54
CA GLN A 447 1.89 13.79 -9.49
C GLN A 447 2.67 14.30 -10.70
N VAL A 448 3.88 14.84 -10.51
CA VAL A 448 4.75 15.27 -11.63
C VAL A 448 5.00 14.11 -12.59
N LEU A 449 5.35 12.93 -12.07
CA LEU A 449 5.56 11.74 -12.91
C LEU A 449 4.29 11.31 -13.66
N VAL A 450 3.12 11.38 -13.01
CA VAL A 450 1.83 11.16 -13.68
C VAL A 450 1.59 12.18 -14.79
N SER A 451 1.90 13.46 -14.56
CA SER A 451 1.75 14.50 -15.58
C SER A 451 2.67 14.26 -16.79
N GLU A 452 3.92 13.83 -16.58
CA GLU A 452 4.87 13.50 -17.66
C GLU A 452 4.39 12.32 -18.53
N VAL A 453 3.65 11.38 -17.94
CA VAL A 453 2.94 10.33 -18.67
C VAL A 453 1.84 10.96 -19.52
N ILE A 454 0.97 11.77 -18.93
CA ILE A 454 -0.13 12.41 -19.67
C ILE A 454 0.34 13.35 -20.80
N TYR A 455 1.47 14.03 -20.67
CA TYR A 455 2.01 14.90 -21.74
C TYR A 455 2.34 14.16 -23.05
N LYS A 456 2.44 12.83 -23.00
CA LYS A 456 2.72 11.98 -24.16
C LYS A 456 1.45 11.45 -24.84
N CYS A 457 0.25 11.86 -24.40
CA CYS A 457 -1.00 11.53 -25.10
C CYS A 457 -0.95 12.00 -26.56
N ALA A 458 -1.42 11.14 -27.48
CA ALA A 458 -1.40 11.43 -28.90
C ALA A 458 -2.39 12.54 -29.25
N ARG A 459 -1.95 13.48 -30.10
CA ARG A 459 -2.74 14.60 -30.63
C ARG A 459 -2.40 14.79 -32.10
N SER A 460 -3.42 15.00 -32.91
CA SER A 460 -3.33 15.20 -34.35
C SER A 460 -3.91 16.57 -34.70
N PHE A 461 -3.04 17.49 -35.11
CA PHE A 461 -3.42 18.80 -35.62
C PHE A 461 -2.89 18.96 -37.04
N ARG A 462 -3.76 19.31 -37.98
CA ARG A 462 -3.36 19.63 -39.36
C ARG A 462 -3.58 21.09 -39.64
N ARG A 463 -2.65 21.73 -40.35
CA ARG A 463 -2.82 23.12 -40.79
C ARG A 463 -3.89 23.20 -41.88
N SER A 464 -4.80 24.16 -41.73
CA SER A 464 -5.85 24.50 -42.68
C SER A 464 -5.92 26.02 -42.87
N ALA A 465 -6.81 26.49 -43.75
CA ALA A 465 -7.01 27.91 -43.98
C ALA A 465 -7.61 28.57 -42.74
N ALA A 466 -6.84 29.43 -42.08
CA ALA A 466 -7.30 30.18 -40.92
C ALA A 466 -8.32 31.27 -41.34
N PRO A 467 -9.39 31.51 -40.55
CA PRO A 467 -10.32 32.62 -40.76
C PRO A 467 -9.60 33.97 -40.89
N PRO A 468 -10.16 34.96 -41.60
CA PRO A 468 -9.55 36.29 -41.72
C PRO A 468 -9.22 36.92 -40.36
N LEU A 469 -8.19 37.78 -40.32
CA LEU A 469 -7.84 38.51 -39.10
C LEU A 469 -9.04 39.30 -38.58
N GLY A 470 -9.26 39.28 -37.27
CA GLY A 470 -10.41 39.93 -36.63
C GLY A 470 -11.71 39.12 -36.63
N THR A 471 -11.83 38.05 -37.43
CA THR A 471 -13.03 37.20 -37.47
C THR A 471 -13.15 36.35 -36.22
N TRP A 472 -14.29 36.46 -35.54
CA TRP A 472 -14.60 35.64 -34.37
C TRP A 472 -14.97 34.22 -34.77
N VAL A 473 -14.43 33.26 -34.02
CA VAL A 473 -14.88 31.88 -33.97
C VAL A 473 -15.53 31.66 -32.63
N ARG A 474 -16.71 31.05 -32.61
CA ARG A 474 -17.47 30.73 -31.40
C ARG A 474 -17.59 29.22 -31.26
N ALA A 475 -17.27 28.72 -30.08
CA ALA A 475 -17.47 27.34 -29.66
C ALA A 475 -18.49 27.32 -28.51
N SER A 476 -19.56 26.54 -28.67
CA SER A 476 -20.59 26.35 -27.65
C SER A 476 -20.68 24.88 -27.27
N CYS A 477 -20.77 24.58 -25.98
CA CYS A 477 -20.80 23.20 -25.49
C CYS A 477 -21.95 22.96 -24.51
N PRO A 478 -22.58 21.76 -24.56
CA PRO A 478 -23.36 21.25 -23.45
C PRO A 478 -22.44 20.94 -22.27
N ILE A 479 -23.04 20.48 -21.18
CA ILE A 479 -22.32 19.91 -20.04
C ILE A 479 -22.55 18.39 -20.01
N ARG A 480 -22.04 17.72 -18.98
CA ARG A 480 -22.15 16.27 -18.83
C ARG A 480 -22.98 15.83 -17.62
N ALA A 481 -23.60 14.67 -17.77
CA ALA A 481 -24.08 13.85 -16.67
C ALA A 481 -23.40 12.47 -16.71
N ASP A 482 -22.81 12.05 -15.59
CA ASP A 482 -22.15 10.75 -15.48
C ASP A 482 -23.18 9.70 -15.05
N LEU A 483 -23.27 8.61 -15.81
CA LEU A 483 -24.18 7.50 -15.53
C LEU A 483 -23.46 6.35 -14.82
N ALA A 484 -22.22 6.07 -15.21
CA ALA A 484 -21.37 5.06 -14.59
C ALA A 484 -19.87 5.31 -14.86
N GLY A 485 -19.00 4.72 -14.02
CA GLY A 485 -17.57 4.53 -14.32
C GLY A 485 -16.62 5.65 -13.90
N GLY A 486 -17.13 6.83 -13.51
CA GLY A 486 -16.27 7.93 -13.06
C GLY A 486 -15.34 7.53 -11.92
N TRP A 487 -14.14 8.12 -11.90
CA TRP A 487 -12.92 7.74 -11.17
C TRP A 487 -12.03 6.73 -11.88
N THR A 488 -12.59 5.81 -12.67
CA THR A 488 -11.75 4.87 -13.44
C THR A 488 -10.97 5.59 -14.55
N ASP A 489 -11.42 6.77 -14.98
CA ASP A 489 -10.81 7.65 -15.97
C ASP A 489 -9.63 8.49 -15.44
N THR A 490 -9.44 8.52 -14.12
CA THR A 490 -8.49 9.40 -13.45
C THR A 490 -7.08 8.79 -13.46
N PRO A 491 -6.04 9.47 -13.98
CA PRO A 491 -4.65 9.03 -13.83
C PRO A 491 -4.20 9.00 -12.35
N PRO A 492 -3.47 7.97 -11.89
CA PRO A 492 -2.97 6.82 -12.64
C PRO A 492 -3.96 5.66 -12.83
N ILE A 493 -5.11 5.68 -12.15
CA ILE A 493 -6.12 4.59 -12.15
C ILE A 493 -6.42 4.14 -13.58
N THR A 494 -6.65 5.08 -14.49
CA THR A 494 -7.02 4.80 -15.89
C THR A 494 -6.07 3.89 -16.67
N TYR A 495 -4.78 3.91 -16.37
CA TYR A 495 -3.78 3.10 -17.09
C TYR A 495 -3.17 2.00 -16.21
N GLU A 496 -3.45 1.98 -14.90
CA GLU A 496 -3.03 0.91 -13.98
C GLU A 496 -4.12 -0.12 -13.72
N LEU A 497 -5.40 0.27 -13.84
CA LEU A 497 -6.55 -0.61 -13.65
C LEU A 497 -6.56 -1.69 -14.73
N ARG A 498 -6.57 -2.97 -14.35
CA ARG A 498 -6.69 -4.09 -15.29
C ARG A 498 -7.90 -3.92 -16.22
N GLY A 499 -7.66 -3.94 -17.53
CA GLY A 499 -8.68 -3.71 -18.56
C GLY A 499 -8.94 -2.23 -18.87
N GLY A 500 -8.33 -1.29 -18.15
CA GLY A 500 -8.35 0.14 -18.44
C GLY A 500 -9.50 0.91 -17.80
N GLY A 501 -9.42 2.25 -17.87
CA GLY A 501 -10.49 3.16 -17.44
C GLY A 501 -11.70 3.12 -18.36
N VAL A 502 -12.92 3.23 -17.81
CA VAL A 502 -14.17 3.25 -18.58
C VAL A 502 -15.20 4.18 -17.96
N CYS A 503 -15.89 4.97 -18.78
CA CYS A 503 -16.99 5.83 -18.32
C CYS A 503 -18.17 5.76 -19.29
N VAL A 504 -19.37 5.79 -18.71
CA VAL A 504 -20.62 6.02 -19.44
C VAL A 504 -21.19 7.35 -18.98
N ASN A 505 -21.29 8.29 -19.90
CA ASN A 505 -21.84 9.61 -19.62
C ASN A 505 -22.70 10.09 -20.80
N VAL A 506 -23.37 11.22 -20.59
CA VAL A 506 -24.26 11.82 -21.58
C VAL A 506 -24.12 13.34 -21.59
N ALA A 507 -24.09 13.93 -22.77
CA ALA A 507 -24.14 15.37 -22.93
C ALA A 507 -25.55 15.89 -22.64
N ILE A 508 -25.68 16.92 -21.82
CA ILE A 508 -26.97 17.51 -21.44
C ILE A 508 -26.96 19.04 -21.55
N ASN A 509 -28.12 19.59 -21.90
CA ASN A 509 -28.45 21.00 -21.75
C ASN A 509 -29.22 21.20 -20.45
N LEU A 510 -29.03 22.35 -19.81
CA LEU A 510 -29.84 22.79 -18.68
C LEU A 510 -30.78 23.87 -19.19
N GLU A 511 -32.09 23.69 -18.97
CA GLU A 511 -33.13 24.60 -19.48
C GLU A 511 -33.01 24.85 -21.00
N GLY A 512 -32.63 23.81 -21.75
CA GLY A 512 -32.49 23.87 -23.21
C GLY A 512 -31.27 24.65 -23.73
N GLN A 513 -30.39 25.15 -22.85
CA GLN A 513 -29.23 25.95 -23.25
C GLN A 513 -27.90 25.19 -23.11
N MET A 514 -26.96 25.52 -23.99
CA MET A 514 -25.54 25.17 -23.85
C MET A 514 -24.85 26.21 -22.97
N PRO A 515 -24.50 25.88 -21.72
CA PRO A 515 -24.11 26.89 -20.73
C PRO A 515 -22.65 27.34 -20.86
N VAL A 516 -21.83 26.68 -21.68
CA VAL A 516 -20.40 26.96 -21.83
C VAL A 516 -20.13 27.48 -23.23
N VAL A 517 -19.52 28.66 -23.32
CA VAL A 517 -19.18 29.29 -24.59
C VAL A 517 -17.79 29.91 -24.52
N ALA A 518 -16.99 29.71 -25.56
CA ALA A 518 -15.72 30.38 -25.76
C ALA A 518 -15.63 30.96 -27.17
N CYS A 519 -15.06 32.15 -27.30
CA CYS A 519 -14.81 32.81 -28.56
C CYS A 519 -13.32 33.11 -28.69
N ALA A 520 -12.78 32.95 -29.90
CA ALA A 520 -11.40 33.32 -30.21
C ALA A 520 -11.31 34.01 -31.57
N ARG A 521 -10.36 34.93 -31.73
CA ARG A 521 -10.00 35.52 -33.02
C ARG A 521 -8.51 35.79 -33.11
N ARG A 522 -7.99 35.87 -34.33
CA ARG A 522 -6.62 36.32 -34.58
C ARG A 522 -6.53 37.84 -34.60
N LEU A 523 -5.45 38.35 -34.01
CA LEU A 523 -5.07 39.76 -34.02
C LEU A 523 -3.87 39.97 -34.94
N LYS A 524 -3.71 41.21 -35.41
CA LYS A 524 -2.49 41.62 -36.13
C LYS A 524 -1.29 41.74 -35.18
N ASP A 525 -1.49 42.36 -34.02
CA ASP A 525 -0.43 42.53 -33.03
C ASP A 525 -0.15 41.21 -32.31
N PRO A 526 1.12 40.81 -32.14
CA PRO A 526 1.51 39.52 -31.57
C PRO A 526 1.40 39.51 -30.05
N VAL A 527 0.16 39.58 -29.55
CA VAL A 527 -0.17 39.61 -28.12
C VAL A 527 -1.27 38.60 -27.79
N LEU A 528 -1.34 38.20 -26.53
CA LEU A 528 -2.47 37.44 -25.99
C LEU A 528 -3.41 38.39 -25.26
N VAL A 529 -4.70 38.37 -25.60
CA VAL A 529 -5.72 39.24 -25.01
C VAL A 529 -6.85 38.39 -24.45
N LEU A 530 -7.15 38.53 -23.16
CA LEU A 530 -8.35 37.99 -22.54
C LEU A 530 -9.32 39.14 -22.27
N GLN A 531 -10.46 39.10 -22.95
CA GLN A 531 -11.55 40.02 -22.69
C GLN A 531 -12.27 39.62 -21.39
N PRO A 532 -12.61 40.60 -20.53
CA PRO A 532 -13.40 40.34 -19.35
C PRO A 532 -14.84 39.92 -19.74
N PRO A 533 -15.61 39.36 -18.80
CA PRO A 533 -17.04 39.16 -18.99
C PRO A 533 -17.73 40.50 -19.32
N GLU A 534 -18.77 40.47 -20.16
CA GLU A 534 -19.49 41.66 -20.65
C GLU A 534 -19.99 42.59 -19.53
N ASP A 535 -20.41 42.02 -18.40
CA ASP A 535 -20.97 42.76 -17.26
C ASP A 535 -19.88 43.31 -16.31
N SER A 536 -18.59 43.11 -16.64
CA SER A 536 -17.49 43.54 -15.79
C SER A 536 -16.90 44.87 -16.29
N PRO A 537 -16.75 45.89 -15.40
CA PRO A 537 -16.06 47.13 -15.74
C PRO A 537 -14.54 46.99 -15.87
N SER A 538 -14.02 45.76 -15.84
CA SER A 538 -12.58 45.47 -15.89
C SER A 538 -11.99 45.81 -17.26
N SER A 539 -10.71 46.16 -17.30
CA SER A 539 -9.98 46.30 -18.57
C SER A 539 -9.56 44.93 -19.12
N PRO A 540 -9.37 44.79 -20.45
CA PRO A 540 -8.80 43.58 -21.05
C PRO A 540 -7.43 43.25 -20.46
N MET A 541 -7.20 41.97 -20.22
CA MET A 541 -5.88 41.49 -19.82
C MET A 541 -5.04 41.24 -21.05
N VAL A 542 -3.81 41.78 -21.06
CA VAL A 542 -2.91 41.69 -22.20
C VAL A 542 -1.55 41.18 -21.74
N TRP A 543 -1.07 40.10 -22.36
CA TRP A 543 0.25 39.54 -22.12
C TRP A 543 1.12 39.71 -23.37
N ARG A 544 2.34 40.24 -23.18
CA ARG A 544 3.25 40.66 -24.27
C ARG A 544 4.61 39.98 -24.21
N THR A 545 5.03 39.54 -23.03
CA THR A 545 6.37 39.00 -22.78
C THR A 545 6.32 37.55 -22.33
N ARG A 546 7.47 36.87 -22.28
CA ARG A 546 7.54 35.52 -21.72
C ARG A 546 7.26 35.48 -20.21
N SER A 547 7.69 36.51 -19.47
CA SER A 547 7.48 36.59 -18.01
C SER A 547 6.00 36.68 -17.64
N ASP A 548 5.21 37.34 -18.49
CA ASP A 548 3.77 37.53 -18.34
C ASP A 548 2.96 36.22 -18.27
N ILE A 549 3.51 35.14 -18.82
CA ILE A 549 2.87 33.82 -18.89
C ILE A 549 3.56 32.77 -18.00
N ALA A 550 4.62 33.12 -17.27
CA ALA A 550 5.44 32.17 -16.51
C ALA A 550 4.69 31.50 -15.33
N ASP A 551 3.63 32.16 -14.85
CA ASP A 551 2.74 31.71 -13.77
C ASP A 551 1.61 30.78 -14.25
N TYR A 552 1.64 30.29 -15.50
CA TYR A 552 0.58 29.45 -16.09
C TYR A 552 0.18 28.23 -15.23
N HIS A 553 1.13 27.70 -14.47
CA HIS A 553 0.95 26.55 -13.59
C HIS A 553 0.26 26.86 -12.26
N GLN A 554 -0.07 28.13 -12.00
CA GLN A 554 -0.81 28.57 -10.82
C GLN A 554 -2.30 28.70 -11.17
N PRO A 555 -3.19 27.82 -10.68
CA PRO A 555 -4.60 27.81 -11.08
C PRO A 555 -5.36 29.13 -10.82
N LEU A 556 -4.90 29.92 -9.84
CA LEU A 556 -5.50 31.21 -9.47
C LEU A 556 -4.85 32.40 -10.19
N ALA A 557 -3.81 32.18 -10.98
CA ALA A 557 -3.18 33.25 -11.75
C ALA A 557 -4.16 33.77 -12.80
N PRO A 558 -4.17 35.10 -13.05
CA PRO A 558 -5.05 35.66 -14.06
C PRO A 558 -4.78 35.07 -15.44
N GLY A 559 -5.86 34.62 -16.09
CA GLY A 559 -5.80 34.00 -17.42
C GLY A 559 -5.07 32.66 -17.46
N ALA A 560 -4.81 31.98 -16.34
CA ALA A 560 -4.10 30.70 -16.29
C ALA A 560 -4.65 29.67 -17.30
N LEU A 561 -5.98 29.55 -17.37
CA LEU A 561 -6.65 28.66 -18.35
C LEU A 561 -6.25 28.97 -19.80
N PHE A 562 -6.25 30.25 -20.17
CA PHE A 562 -5.87 30.68 -21.52
C PHE A 562 -4.38 30.49 -21.80
N LYS A 563 -3.52 30.80 -20.83
CA LYS A 563 -2.08 30.55 -20.90
C LYS A 563 -1.80 29.06 -21.13
N CYS A 564 -2.43 28.18 -20.35
CA CYS A 564 -2.30 26.74 -20.52
C CYS A 564 -2.88 26.24 -21.85
N ALA A 565 -3.94 26.85 -22.38
CA ALA A 565 -4.50 26.47 -23.69
C ALA A 565 -3.53 26.73 -24.84
N VAL A 566 -2.89 27.91 -24.90
CA VAL A 566 -1.92 28.20 -25.97
C VAL A 566 -0.66 27.34 -25.84
N ILE A 567 -0.28 26.96 -24.62
CA ILE A 567 0.84 26.02 -24.36
C ILE A 567 0.45 24.59 -24.77
N ALA A 568 -0.73 24.13 -24.38
CA ALA A 568 -1.23 22.80 -24.72
C ALA A 568 -1.40 22.61 -26.24
N LEU A 569 -1.72 23.66 -26.99
CA LEU A 569 -1.76 23.63 -28.47
C LEU A 569 -0.38 23.76 -29.13
N GLY A 570 0.69 23.92 -28.36
CA GLY A 570 2.04 24.11 -28.88
C GLY A 570 2.26 25.46 -29.58
N LEU A 571 1.33 26.42 -29.41
CA LEU A 571 1.46 27.76 -29.97
C LEU A 571 2.49 28.61 -29.22
N VAL A 572 2.70 28.27 -27.94
CA VAL A 572 3.70 28.89 -27.07
C VAL A 572 4.45 27.80 -26.30
N ASN A 573 5.77 27.85 -26.33
CA ASN A 573 6.64 27.00 -25.52
C ASN A 573 7.35 27.86 -24.46
N PRO A 574 6.99 27.73 -23.16
CA PRO A 574 7.61 28.50 -22.08
C PRO A 574 9.11 28.23 -21.92
N ALA A 575 9.60 27.05 -22.34
CA ALA A 575 11.00 26.67 -22.27
C ALA A 575 11.83 27.16 -23.47
N SER A 576 11.18 27.78 -24.48
CA SER A 576 11.89 28.35 -25.62
C SER A 576 12.73 29.58 -25.22
N SER A 577 13.83 29.79 -25.95
CA SER A 577 14.61 31.03 -25.87
C SER A 577 13.98 32.19 -26.64
N GLN A 578 12.97 31.92 -27.48
CA GLN A 578 12.25 32.94 -28.24
C GLN A 578 11.26 33.71 -27.36
N GLU A 579 11.13 35.01 -27.57
CA GLU A 579 10.13 35.84 -26.88
C GLU A 579 8.71 35.54 -27.37
N LEU A 580 7.71 35.96 -26.58
CA LEU A 580 6.31 35.60 -26.82
C LEU A 580 5.83 36.10 -28.20
N ASP A 581 6.19 37.31 -28.59
CA ASP A 581 5.82 37.92 -29.86
C ASP A 581 6.37 37.16 -31.08
N GLN A 582 7.61 36.68 -30.99
CA GLN A 582 8.26 35.87 -32.02
C GLN A 582 7.54 34.54 -32.21
N GLN A 583 7.21 33.85 -31.10
CA GLN A 583 6.49 32.59 -31.13
C GLN A 583 5.08 32.76 -31.71
N LEU A 584 4.36 33.81 -31.31
CA LEU A 584 3.01 34.09 -31.80
C LEU A 584 3.01 34.47 -33.29
N ASN A 585 3.94 35.33 -33.74
CA ASN A 585 4.08 35.65 -35.15
C ASN A 585 4.36 34.40 -36.00
N PHE A 586 5.24 33.51 -35.53
CA PHE A 586 5.60 32.30 -36.26
C PHE A 586 4.46 31.27 -36.28
N ASN A 587 3.82 31.02 -35.13
CA ASN A 587 2.84 29.95 -34.98
C ASN A 587 1.40 30.36 -35.36
N VAL A 588 1.08 31.65 -35.29
CA VAL A 588 -0.29 32.19 -35.46
C VAL A 588 -0.39 33.21 -36.60
N GLY A 589 0.70 33.93 -36.89
CA GLY A 589 0.73 35.06 -37.83
C GLY A 589 0.27 36.39 -37.22
N GLY A 590 0.37 36.53 -35.90
CA GLY A 590 -0.09 37.69 -35.13
C GLY A 590 -0.43 37.28 -33.70
N GLY A 591 -1.46 37.88 -33.09
CA GLY A 591 -1.90 37.58 -31.72
C GLY A 591 -3.20 36.78 -31.64
N ILE A 592 -3.66 36.51 -30.42
CA ILE A 592 -4.91 35.81 -30.14
C ILE A 592 -5.71 36.61 -29.11
N GLU A 593 -6.97 36.86 -29.41
CA GLU A 593 -7.93 37.41 -28.46
C GLU A 593 -9.01 36.39 -28.16
N VAL A 594 -9.36 36.24 -26.88
CA VAL A 594 -10.39 35.31 -26.43
C VAL A 594 -11.40 35.95 -25.49
N ARG A 595 -12.62 35.43 -25.52
CA ARG A 595 -13.69 35.69 -24.55
C ARG A 595 -14.28 34.35 -24.11
N MET A 596 -14.60 34.21 -22.83
CA MET A 596 -15.11 32.97 -22.25
C MET A 596 -16.28 33.27 -21.32
N LYS A 597 -17.31 32.43 -21.35
CA LYS A 597 -18.48 32.55 -20.48
C LYS A 597 -18.96 31.16 -20.05
N SER A 598 -19.32 31.04 -18.78
CA SER A 598 -20.17 29.96 -18.30
C SER A 598 -21.34 30.53 -17.50
N SER A 599 -22.56 30.08 -17.77
CA SER A 599 -23.74 30.41 -16.96
C SER A 599 -23.85 29.57 -15.69
N LEU A 600 -22.92 28.64 -15.45
CA LEU A 600 -22.89 27.79 -14.27
C LEU A 600 -21.88 28.29 -13.24
N PRO A 601 -22.19 28.16 -11.94
CA PRO A 601 -21.24 28.49 -10.90
C PRO A 601 -19.99 27.59 -10.96
N GLN A 602 -18.84 28.16 -10.61
CA GLN A 602 -17.61 27.38 -10.45
C GLN A 602 -17.80 26.29 -9.38
N GLY A 603 -17.27 25.09 -9.64
CA GLY A 603 -17.44 23.96 -8.71
C GLY A 603 -18.81 23.29 -8.76
N SER A 604 -19.54 23.42 -9.87
CA SER A 604 -20.82 22.73 -10.14
C SER A 604 -20.73 21.20 -10.08
N GLY A 605 -19.55 20.61 -10.35
CA GLY A 605 -19.37 19.17 -10.47
C GLY A 605 -19.76 18.59 -11.85
N LEU A 606 -20.29 19.41 -12.76
CA LEU A 606 -20.73 19.01 -14.11
C LEU A 606 -19.60 19.10 -15.16
N GLY A 607 -18.34 19.09 -14.73
CA GLY A 607 -17.16 19.20 -15.60
C GLY A 607 -16.99 20.56 -16.28
N THR A 608 -17.64 21.63 -15.78
CA THR A 608 -17.66 22.95 -16.43
C THR A 608 -16.27 23.50 -16.78
N SER A 609 -15.26 23.27 -15.93
CA SER A 609 -13.89 23.74 -16.19
C SER A 609 -13.25 23.03 -17.39
N SER A 610 -13.33 21.69 -17.44
CA SER A 610 -12.76 20.87 -18.52
C SER A 610 -13.52 21.10 -19.83
N VAL A 611 -14.84 21.26 -19.76
CA VAL A 611 -15.67 21.59 -20.93
C VAL A 611 -15.34 22.99 -21.47
N LEU A 612 -15.16 23.98 -20.58
CA LEU A 612 -14.73 25.33 -20.98
C LEU A 612 -13.33 25.31 -21.61
N SER A 613 -12.44 24.48 -21.07
CA SER A 613 -11.11 24.25 -21.66
C SER A 613 -11.24 23.69 -23.07
N GLY A 614 -12.11 22.70 -23.29
CA GLY A 614 -12.38 22.13 -24.61
C GLY A 614 -12.97 23.13 -25.60
N ALA A 615 -13.95 23.93 -25.17
CA ALA A 615 -14.53 25.01 -25.98
C ALA A 615 -13.47 26.04 -26.39
N LEU A 616 -12.62 26.46 -25.44
CA LEU A 616 -11.54 27.41 -25.69
C LEU A 616 -10.52 26.86 -26.68
N LEU A 617 -10.09 25.61 -26.50
CA LEU A 617 -9.15 24.95 -27.41
C LEU A 617 -9.74 24.84 -28.82
N ALA A 618 -11.01 24.42 -28.95
CA ALA A 618 -11.70 24.33 -30.23
C ALA A 618 -11.80 25.69 -30.95
N ALA A 619 -12.16 26.75 -30.22
CA ALA A 619 -12.24 28.10 -30.75
C ALA A 619 -10.86 28.61 -31.21
N ILE A 620 -9.81 28.42 -30.39
CA ILE A 620 -8.44 28.83 -30.74
C ILE A 620 -7.95 28.05 -31.96
N CYS A 621 -8.04 26.71 -31.95
CA CYS A 621 -7.62 25.86 -33.06
C CYS A 621 -8.23 26.33 -34.38
N THR A 622 -9.56 26.48 -34.40
CA THR A 622 -10.27 26.93 -35.60
C THR A 622 -9.84 28.34 -36.01
N ALA A 623 -9.69 29.28 -35.06
CA ALA A 623 -9.25 30.64 -35.36
C ALA A 623 -7.82 30.71 -35.95
N VAL A 624 -6.93 29.81 -35.52
CA VAL A 624 -5.53 29.76 -36.00
C VAL A 624 -5.31 28.86 -37.22
N GLY A 625 -6.37 28.24 -37.75
CA GLY A 625 -6.31 27.35 -38.90
C GLY A 625 -5.72 25.98 -38.55
N TYR A 626 -6.19 25.38 -37.46
CA TYR A 626 -5.97 23.98 -37.14
C TYR A 626 -7.25 23.17 -37.37
N GLU A 627 -7.14 22.12 -38.18
CA GLU A 627 -8.04 20.97 -38.16
C GLU A 627 -7.65 20.02 -37.05
N TYR A 628 -8.64 19.45 -36.38
CA TYR A 628 -8.49 18.53 -35.27
C TYR A 628 -9.59 17.47 -35.28
N ASP A 629 -9.30 16.32 -34.69
CA ASP A 629 -10.32 15.35 -34.29
C ASP A 629 -10.73 15.57 -32.82
N ALA A 630 -11.82 14.92 -32.40
CA ALA A 630 -12.35 15.09 -31.05
C ALA A 630 -11.38 14.56 -29.99
N ASP A 631 -10.71 13.44 -30.26
CA ASP A 631 -9.73 12.81 -29.35
C ASP A 631 -8.57 13.78 -29.07
N SER A 632 -8.11 14.53 -30.07
CA SER A 632 -7.04 15.51 -29.92
C SER A 632 -7.44 16.66 -29.00
N ILE A 633 -8.68 17.13 -29.07
CA ILE A 633 -9.18 18.13 -28.11
C ILE A 633 -9.30 17.52 -26.71
N VAL A 634 -9.85 16.30 -26.59
CA VAL A 634 -9.99 15.59 -25.31
C VAL A 634 -8.63 15.40 -24.61
N HIS A 635 -7.62 14.92 -25.34
CA HIS A 635 -6.27 14.77 -24.81
C HIS A 635 -5.59 16.11 -24.54
N SER A 636 -5.88 17.15 -25.33
CA SER A 636 -5.34 18.49 -25.07
C SER A 636 -5.94 19.12 -23.82
N VAL A 637 -7.21 18.88 -23.52
CA VAL A 637 -7.81 19.26 -22.21
C VAL A 637 -7.11 18.52 -21.09
N LEU A 638 -6.90 17.20 -21.22
CA LEU A 638 -6.22 16.42 -20.19
C LEU A 638 -4.80 16.95 -19.90
N ILE A 639 -4.04 17.30 -20.95
CA ILE A 639 -2.72 17.95 -20.84
C ILE A 639 -2.82 19.32 -20.18
N LEU A 640 -3.77 20.15 -20.61
CA LEU A 640 -4.01 21.49 -20.06
C LEU A 640 -4.28 21.44 -18.56
N GLU A 641 -5.07 20.49 -18.08
CA GLU A 641 -5.37 20.33 -16.65
C GLU A 641 -4.16 19.89 -15.83
N GLN A 642 -3.25 19.10 -16.41
CA GLN A 642 -1.96 18.81 -15.79
C GLN A 642 -1.09 20.06 -15.71
N LEU A 643 -1.05 20.88 -16.78
CA LEU A 643 -0.32 22.16 -16.78
C LEU A 643 -0.87 23.11 -15.69
N LEU A 644 -2.18 23.15 -15.49
CA LEU A 644 -2.83 23.93 -14.43
C LEU A 644 -2.64 23.35 -13.02
N THR A 645 -2.05 22.16 -12.87
CA THR A 645 -1.88 21.43 -11.60
C THR A 645 -3.20 21.08 -10.89
N THR A 646 -4.33 21.20 -11.58
CA THR A 646 -5.64 20.78 -11.05
C THR A 646 -5.81 19.27 -11.13
N GLY A 647 -5.17 18.64 -12.11
CA GLY A 647 -5.37 17.23 -12.42
C GLY A 647 -6.80 16.95 -12.88
N GLY A 648 -7.19 15.68 -12.92
CA GLY A 648 -8.49 15.24 -13.39
C GLY A 648 -8.39 13.98 -14.24
N GLY A 649 -9.53 13.35 -14.47
CA GLY A 649 -9.67 12.30 -15.47
C GLY A 649 -10.16 12.84 -16.80
N TRP A 650 -10.38 11.96 -17.77
CA TRP A 650 -10.80 12.35 -19.12
C TRP A 650 -12.32 12.39 -19.33
N GLN A 651 -13.13 11.98 -18.35
CA GLN A 651 -14.58 11.88 -18.52
C GLN A 651 -15.25 13.24 -18.76
N ASP A 652 -14.68 14.33 -18.26
CA ASP A 652 -15.31 15.65 -18.25
C ASP A 652 -15.41 16.25 -19.64
N GLN A 653 -14.27 16.32 -20.31
CA GLN A 653 -14.16 16.75 -21.69
C GLN A 653 -14.88 15.80 -22.64
N VAL A 654 -14.78 14.49 -22.45
CA VAL A 654 -15.54 13.54 -23.27
C VAL A 654 -17.03 13.79 -23.10
N GLY A 655 -17.48 13.95 -21.85
CA GLY A 655 -18.86 14.16 -21.46
C GLY A 655 -19.51 15.43 -22.01
N GLY A 656 -18.77 16.54 -22.09
CA GLY A 656 -19.34 17.80 -22.57
C GLY A 656 -19.05 18.13 -24.04
N LEU A 657 -18.04 17.52 -24.66
CA LEU A 657 -17.68 17.84 -26.06
C LEU A 657 -18.35 16.92 -27.08
N LEU A 658 -18.52 15.64 -26.76
CA LEU A 658 -19.12 14.67 -27.67
C LEU A 658 -20.65 14.65 -27.57
N PRO A 659 -21.39 14.28 -28.62
CA PRO A 659 -22.86 14.23 -28.58
C PRO A 659 -23.39 13.03 -27.78
N GLY A 660 -24.60 13.20 -27.25
CA GLY A 660 -25.47 12.10 -26.78
C GLY A 660 -24.87 11.22 -25.69
N PHE A 661 -25.37 9.99 -25.63
CA PHE A 661 -24.88 8.92 -24.76
C PHE A 661 -23.61 8.31 -25.33
N LYS A 662 -22.67 7.95 -24.47
CA LYS A 662 -21.34 7.54 -24.89
C LYS A 662 -20.73 6.59 -23.88
N TYR A 663 -20.09 5.57 -24.43
CA TYR A 663 -19.21 4.66 -23.71
C TYR A 663 -17.80 4.97 -24.15
N SER A 664 -16.95 5.33 -23.20
CA SER A 664 -15.56 5.67 -23.50
C SER A 664 -14.64 4.81 -22.67
N GLU A 665 -13.58 4.32 -23.30
CA GLU A 665 -12.57 3.49 -22.66
C GLU A 665 -11.16 3.98 -22.99
N SER A 666 -10.25 3.89 -22.03
CA SER A 666 -8.82 3.92 -22.30
C SER A 666 -8.24 2.60 -21.84
N PRO A 667 -7.55 1.82 -22.69
CA PRO A 667 -6.92 0.57 -22.28
C PRO A 667 -5.92 0.79 -21.15
N ASP A 668 -5.54 -0.29 -20.46
CA ASP A 668 -4.52 -0.34 -19.41
C ASP A 668 -3.09 -0.26 -19.97
N GLN A 669 -2.91 0.70 -20.89
CA GLN A 669 -1.68 0.91 -21.61
C GLN A 669 -1.32 2.40 -21.62
N PHE A 670 -0.07 2.64 -21.95
CA PHE A 670 0.52 3.95 -22.05
C PHE A 670 1.02 4.20 -23.48
N PRO A 671 0.78 5.38 -24.09
CA PRO A 671 0.03 6.54 -23.58
C PRO A 671 -1.47 6.29 -23.39
N VAL A 672 -2.09 7.10 -22.53
CA VAL A 672 -3.57 7.15 -22.40
C VAL A 672 -4.14 7.47 -23.78
N ALA A 673 -5.11 6.67 -24.18
CA ALA A 673 -5.75 6.76 -25.49
C ALA A 673 -7.24 6.48 -25.32
N VAL A 674 -8.00 7.56 -25.24
CA VAL A 674 -9.46 7.48 -25.06
C VAL A 674 -10.10 7.11 -26.39
N LYS A 675 -10.87 6.03 -26.39
CA LYS A 675 -11.71 5.59 -27.49
C LYS A 675 -13.16 5.75 -27.08
N THR A 676 -13.94 6.47 -27.87
CA THR A 676 -15.36 6.71 -27.58
C THR A 676 -16.26 6.07 -28.61
N GLU A 677 -17.23 5.30 -28.12
CA GLU A 677 -18.40 4.87 -28.84
C GLU A 677 -19.59 5.78 -28.49
N VAL A 678 -20.21 6.40 -29.49
CA VAL A 678 -21.52 7.05 -29.31
C VAL A 678 -22.58 5.96 -29.29
N LEU A 679 -23.30 5.85 -28.18
CA LEU A 679 -24.30 4.79 -27.98
C LEU A 679 -25.59 5.16 -28.73
N PRO A 680 -26.13 4.26 -29.56
CA PRO A 680 -27.41 4.49 -30.22
C PRO A 680 -28.52 4.52 -29.17
N ALA A 681 -29.37 5.53 -29.26
CA ALA A 681 -30.56 5.69 -28.43
C ALA A 681 -31.75 6.01 -29.32
N THR A 682 -32.88 5.32 -29.13
CA THR A 682 -34.08 5.59 -29.92
C THR A 682 -34.70 6.94 -29.53
N PRO A 683 -35.41 7.62 -30.43
CA PRO A 683 -36.13 8.86 -30.10
C PRO A 683 -37.06 8.70 -28.89
N GLU A 684 -37.72 7.55 -28.76
CA GLU A 684 -38.62 7.24 -27.65
C GLU A 684 -37.86 7.16 -26.32
N PHE A 685 -36.67 6.55 -26.32
CA PHE A 685 -35.82 6.48 -25.13
C PHE A 685 -35.28 7.86 -24.72
N ILE A 686 -34.87 8.67 -25.70
CA ILE A 686 -34.41 10.05 -25.47
C ILE A 686 -35.53 10.89 -24.87
N GLU A 687 -36.74 10.80 -25.41
CA GLU A 687 -37.91 11.52 -24.87
C GLU A 687 -38.27 11.05 -23.46
N ALA A 688 -38.25 9.73 -23.23
CA ALA A 688 -38.48 9.16 -21.91
C ALA A 688 -37.46 9.65 -20.86
N MET A 689 -36.18 9.76 -21.24
CA MET A 689 -35.11 10.32 -20.43
C MET A 689 -35.30 11.83 -20.18
N ASN A 690 -35.58 12.62 -21.23
CA ASN A 690 -35.81 14.07 -21.13
C ASN A 690 -36.97 14.42 -20.17
N GLY A 691 -38.03 13.61 -20.18
CA GLY A 691 -39.16 13.79 -19.26
C GLY A 691 -38.85 13.44 -17.80
N ARG A 692 -37.73 12.77 -17.50
CA ARG A 692 -37.43 12.18 -16.17
C ARG A 692 -36.11 12.64 -15.55
N LEU A 693 -35.18 13.18 -16.34
CA LEU A 693 -33.88 13.64 -15.85
C LEU A 693 -33.98 15.04 -15.25
N ILE A 694 -33.64 15.15 -13.97
CA ILE A 694 -33.67 16.41 -13.22
C ILE A 694 -32.27 16.70 -12.66
N ALA A 695 -31.86 17.97 -12.77
CA ALA A 695 -30.63 18.48 -12.19
C ALA A 695 -30.94 19.51 -11.09
N ILE A 696 -30.41 19.28 -9.90
CA ILE A 696 -30.63 20.15 -8.73
C ILE A 696 -29.30 20.72 -8.29
N TYR A 697 -29.10 22.02 -8.43
CA TYR A 697 -27.96 22.69 -7.81
C TYR A 697 -28.23 22.81 -6.30
N THR A 698 -27.31 22.30 -5.48
CA THR A 698 -27.51 22.20 -4.03
C THR A 698 -27.16 23.47 -3.25
N GLY A 699 -26.74 24.55 -3.92
CA GLY A 699 -26.28 25.79 -3.28
C GLY A 699 -24.89 25.70 -2.63
N ARG A 700 -24.36 24.49 -2.41
CA ARG A 700 -23.09 24.26 -1.73
C ARG A 700 -21.97 23.93 -2.71
N GLN A 701 -20.87 24.67 -2.63
CA GLN A 701 -19.66 24.41 -3.41
C GLN A 701 -18.61 23.70 -2.54
N ARG A 702 -17.91 22.72 -3.11
CA ARG A 702 -16.72 22.13 -2.48
C ARG A 702 -15.63 21.91 -3.51
N LEU A 703 -14.39 22.21 -3.12
CA LEU A 703 -13.21 21.97 -3.95
C LEU A 703 -12.95 20.46 -4.07
N ALA A 704 -13.04 19.93 -5.30
CA ALA A 704 -12.78 18.53 -5.63
C ALA A 704 -11.33 18.06 -5.37
N ARG A 705 -10.39 19.00 -5.23
CA ARG A 705 -8.94 18.72 -5.15
C ARG A 705 -8.55 17.82 -3.98
N SER A 706 -9.12 18.05 -2.78
CA SER A 706 -8.77 17.23 -1.61
C SER A 706 -9.31 15.81 -1.74
N LEU A 707 -10.50 15.63 -2.31
CA LEU A 707 -11.11 14.32 -2.56
C LEU A 707 -10.27 13.51 -3.55
N LEU A 708 -9.83 14.12 -4.65
CA LEU A 708 -8.95 13.48 -5.63
C LEU A 708 -7.65 12.98 -4.98
N GLN A 709 -6.99 13.79 -4.16
CA GLN A 709 -5.76 13.40 -3.48
C GLN A 709 -5.97 12.19 -2.56
N ASP A 710 -7.08 12.15 -1.83
CA ASP A 710 -7.41 11.02 -0.94
C ASP A 710 -7.68 9.74 -1.73
N VAL A 711 -8.44 9.82 -2.84
CA VAL A 711 -8.68 8.67 -3.74
C VAL A 711 -7.38 8.11 -4.29
N ILE A 712 -6.49 8.97 -4.81
CA ILE A 712 -5.21 8.54 -5.37
C ILE A 712 -4.30 7.92 -4.29
N ARG A 713 -4.33 8.45 -3.07
CA ARG A 713 -3.59 7.87 -1.95
C ARG A 713 -4.05 6.45 -1.64
N HIS A 714 -5.36 6.24 -1.49
CA HIS A 714 -5.89 4.90 -1.22
C HIS A 714 -5.68 3.93 -2.41
N TRP A 715 -5.72 4.45 -3.64
CA TRP A 715 -5.36 3.67 -4.83
C TRP A 715 -3.91 3.19 -4.80
N TYR A 716 -2.94 4.08 -4.55
CA TYR A 716 -1.52 3.69 -4.45
C TYR A 716 -1.24 2.75 -3.27
N ALA A 717 -1.96 2.94 -2.17
CA ALA A 717 -1.93 2.03 -1.04
C ALA A 717 -2.51 0.64 -1.38
N ARG A 718 -3.26 0.49 -2.49
CA ARG A 718 -3.95 -0.74 -2.93
C ARG A 718 -4.94 -1.26 -1.89
N GLU A 719 -5.69 -0.35 -1.27
CA GLU A 719 -6.70 -0.75 -0.28
C GLU A 719 -7.77 -1.68 -0.91
N PRO A 720 -8.10 -2.83 -0.28
CA PRO A 720 -9.01 -3.81 -0.88
C PRO A 720 -10.39 -3.26 -1.24
N SER A 721 -10.94 -2.38 -0.41
CA SER A 721 -12.23 -1.71 -0.65
C SER A 721 -12.21 -0.84 -1.90
N ILE A 722 -11.10 -0.12 -2.13
CA ILE A 722 -10.92 0.75 -3.30
C ILE A 722 -10.73 -0.09 -4.56
N LEU A 723 -9.90 -1.14 -4.51
CA LEU A 723 -9.72 -2.05 -5.65
C LEU A 723 -11.04 -2.69 -6.08
N GLN A 724 -11.84 -3.13 -5.11
CA GLN A 724 -13.17 -3.68 -5.37
C GLN A 724 -14.10 -2.61 -5.97
N ALA A 725 -14.14 -1.41 -5.38
CA ALA A 725 -14.98 -0.31 -5.87
C ALA A 725 -14.65 0.09 -7.32
N VAL A 726 -13.36 0.20 -7.69
CA VAL A 726 -12.94 0.49 -9.06
C VAL A 726 -13.33 -0.65 -10.02
N THR A 727 -13.22 -1.90 -9.59
CA THR A 727 -13.66 -3.06 -10.38
C THR A 727 -15.18 -3.02 -10.61
N ASP A 728 -15.95 -2.69 -9.58
CA ASP A 728 -17.41 -2.54 -9.67
C ASP A 728 -17.83 -1.35 -10.54
N LEU A 729 -17.12 -0.22 -10.46
CA LEU A 729 -17.32 0.93 -11.35
C LEU A 729 -17.16 0.54 -12.83
N ARG A 730 -16.10 -0.21 -13.15
CA ARG A 730 -15.86 -0.71 -14.51
C ARG A 730 -16.96 -1.67 -14.96
N ARG A 731 -17.28 -2.68 -14.15
CA ARG A 731 -18.33 -3.66 -14.47
C ARG A 731 -19.69 -2.99 -14.66
N ASN A 732 -20.05 -2.05 -13.79
CA ASN A 732 -21.30 -1.31 -13.87
C ASN A 732 -21.38 -0.44 -15.14
N SER A 733 -20.25 0.03 -15.66
CA SER A 733 -20.20 0.76 -16.93
C SER A 733 -20.59 -0.12 -18.12
N GLU A 734 -20.17 -1.38 -18.14
CA GLU A 734 -20.58 -2.32 -19.20
C GLU A 734 -22.08 -2.66 -19.10
N VAL A 735 -22.61 -2.82 -17.88
CA VAL A 735 -24.05 -3.01 -17.66
C VAL A 735 -24.83 -1.78 -18.13
N CYS A 736 -24.34 -0.58 -17.82
CA CYS A 736 -24.97 0.68 -18.22
C CYS A 736 -24.95 0.87 -19.74
N ARG A 737 -23.84 0.51 -20.40
CA ARG A 737 -23.73 0.49 -21.88
C ARG A 737 -24.82 -0.35 -22.51
N GLN A 738 -25.00 -1.58 -22.01
CA GLN A 738 -26.00 -2.50 -22.54
C GLN A 738 -27.42 -2.00 -22.27
N ALA A 739 -27.70 -1.49 -21.06
CA ALA A 739 -29.00 -0.92 -20.71
C ALA A 739 -29.43 0.23 -21.64
N ILE A 740 -28.50 1.11 -22.02
CA ILE A 740 -28.78 2.21 -22.96
C ILE A 740 -29.11 1.66 -24.35
N ARG A 741 -28.34 0.68 -24.84
CA ARG A 741 -28.58 0.03 -26.15
C ARG A 741 -29.94 -0.67 -26.21
N ASP A 742 -30.35 -1.28 -25.11
CA ASP A 742 -31.63 -1.98 -24.99
C ASP A 742 -32.81 -1.03 -24.73
N GLY A 743 -32.57 0.25 -24.48
CA GLY A 743 -33.59 1.23 -24.10
C GLY A 743 -34.20 0.98 -22.72
N ASP A 744 -33.51 0.23 -21.84
CA ASP A 744 -33.99 -0.10 -20.49
C ASP A 744 -33.64 1.03 -19.51
N LEU A 745 -34.58 1.97 -19.39
CA LEU A 745 -34.48 3.12 -18.50
C LEU A 745 -34.32 2.74 -17.02
N GLU A 746 -35.03 1.70 -16.57
CA GLU A 746 -34.93 1.27 -15.17
C GLU A 746 -33.54 0.68 -14.87
N ALA A 747 -32.98 -0.08 -15.81
CA ALA A 747 -31.61 -0.57 -15.69
C ALA A 747 -30.60 0.57 -15.64
N VAL A 748 -30.79 1.65 -16.42
CA VAL A 748 -29.95 2.86 -16.33
C VAL A 748 -30.05 3.48 -14.94
N GLY A 749 -31.26 3.60 -14.38
CA GLY A 749 -31.44 4.09 -13.00
C GLY A 749 -30.76 3.21 -11.95
N ARG A 750 -30.88 1.88 -12.06
CA ARG A 750 -30.16 0.93 -11.19
C ARG A 750 -28.64 1.07 -11.32
N CYS A 751 -28.12 1.29 -12.52
CA CYS A 751 -26.69 1.56 -12.75
C CYS A 751 -26.24 2.85 -12.06
N LEU A 752 -27.06 3.91 -12.12
CA LEU A 752 -26.76 5.18 -11.45
C LEU A 752 -26.70 5.02 -9.93
N SER A 753 -27.59 4.21 -9.34
CA SER A 753 -27.54 3.87 -7.90
C SER A 753 -26.29 3.09 -7.52
N LYS A 754 -25.91 2.05 -8.28
CA LYS A 754 -24.64 1.31 -8.06
C LYS A 754 -23.40 2.17 -8.24
N TYR A 755 -23.44 3.09 -9.20
CA TYR A 755 -22.37 4.06 -9.44
C TYR A 755 -22.18 4.94 -8.19
N TRP A 756 -23.28 5.45 -7.63
CA TRP A 756 -23.24 6.20 -6.39
C TRP A 756 -22.66 5.40 -5.20
N GLU A 757 -23.09 4.14 -5.00
CA GLU A 757 -22.55 3.27 -3.94
C GLU A 757 -21.02 3.14 -4.04
N SER A 758 -20.53 2.90 -5.26
CA SER A 758 -19.10 2.76 -5.51
C SER A 758 -18.35 4.07 -5.28
N LYS A 759 -18.91 5.22 -5.67
CA LYS A 759 -18.31 6.54 -5.40
C LYS A 759 -18.13 6.83 -3.92
N ARG A 760 -19.08 6.41 -3.07
CA ARG A 760 -18.98 6.58 -1.62
C ARG A 760 -17.82 5.78 -1.04
N VAL A 761 -17.56 4.59 -1.58
CA VAL A 761 -16.39 3.80 -1.19
C VAL A 761 -15.10 4.46 -1.65
N MET A 762 -15.07 4.97 -2.89
CA MET A 762 -13.91 5.69 -3.44
C MET A 762 -13.56 6.92 -2.61
N ALA A 763 -14.57 7.72 -2.26
CA ALA A 763 -14.41 8.99 -1.58
C ALA A 763 -15.48 9.14 -0.46
N PRO A 764 -15.25 8.63 0.76
CA PRO A 764 -16.26 8.66 1.82
C PRO A 764 -16.76 10.06 2.19
N GLN A 765 -15.95 11.10 1.97
CA GLN A 765 -16.32 12.50 2.22
C GLN A 765 -17.13 13.14 1.08
N SER A 766 -17.38 12.41 -0.01
CA SER A 766 -18.09 12.91 -1.20
C SER A 766 -19.59 13.07 -0.98
N GLU A 767 -20.14 12.55 0.12
CA GLU A 767 -21.57 12.63 0.39
C GLU A 767 -21.86 13.26 1.75
N PRO A 768 -22.11 14.57 1.76
CA PRO A 768 -22.55 15.26 2.97
C PRO A 768 -23.93 14.77 3.42
N LYS A 769 -24.21 14.89 4.72
CA LYS A 769 -25.48 14.47 5.35
C LYS A 769 -26.74 14.94 4.58
N PHE A 770 -26.74 16.18 4.09
CA PHE A 770 -27.89 16.72 3.36
C PHE A 770 -28.19 15.98 2.05
N VAL A 771 -27.19 15.41 1.37
CA VAL A 771 -27.39 14.63 0.14
C VAL A 771 -28.05 13.29 0.47
N VAL A 772 -27.66 12.69 1.59
CA VAL A 772 -28.31 11.47 2.11
C VAL A 772 -29.79 11.75 2.41
N GLU A 773 -30.08 12.86 3.11
CA GLU A 773 -31.47 13.28 3.41
C GLU A 773 -32.28 13.55 2.13
N MET A 774 -31.68 14.17 1.10
CA MET A 774 -32.33 14.35 -0.21
C MET A 774 -32.67 13.02 -0.88
N ARG A 775 -31.75 12.04 -0.85
CA ARG A 775 -31.97 10.71 -1.44
C ARG A 775 -33.08 9.97 -0.72
N GLU A 776 -33.05 9.95 0.61
CA GLU A 776 -34.09 9.31 1.43
C GLU A 776 -35.48 9.90 1.16
N ALA A 777 -35.59 11.22 0.96
CA ALA A 777 -36.86 11.87 0.65
C ALA A 777 -37.42 11.55 -0.76
N LEU A 778 -36.55 11.09 -1.67
CA LEU A 778 -36.86 10.87 -3.09
C LEU A 778 -36.85 9.38 -3.49
N ASP A 779 -36.40 8.48 -2.61
CA ASP A 779 -36.11 7.05 -2.92
C ASP A 779 -37.28 6.31 -3.59
N ASP A 780 -38.52 6.60 -3.19
CA ASP A 780 -39.71 5.97 -3.75
C ASP A 780 -40.12 6.53 -5.12
N ILE A 781 -39.63 7.70 -5.53
CA ILE A 781 -40.01 8.36 -6.79
C ILE A 781 -38.88 8.44 -7.83
N ILE A 782 -37.65 8.04 -7.47
CA ILE A 782 -36.50 7.98 -8.39
C ILE A 782 -36.13 6.54 -8.77
N LEU A 783 -35.63 6.36 -9.99
CA LEU A 783 -34.98 5.12 -10.43
C LEU A 783 -33.52 5.06 -9.96
N GLY A 784 -32.89 6.22 -9.82
CA GLY A 784 -31.53 6.37 -9.31
C GLY A 784 -31.09 7.83 -9.29
N SER A 785 -29.99 8.09 -8.60
CA SER A 785 -29.39 9.42 -8.52
C SER A 785 -27.89 9.38 -8.26
N SER A 786 -27.19 10.47 -8.51
CA SER A 786 -25.79 10.63 -8.13
C SER A 786 -25.44 12.10 -8.01
N LEU A 787 -24.50 12.42 -7.11
CA LEU A 787 -23.90 13.74 -7.09
C LEU A 787 -22.89 13.83 -8.25
N ALA A 788 -22.96 14.90 -9.04
CA ALA A 788 -22.09 15.12 -10.17
C ALA A 788 -20.62 15.31 -9.75
N GLY A 789 -19.69 14.86 -10.59
CA GLY A 789 -18.24 15.07 -10.40
C GLY A 789 -17.68 14.33 -9.19
N ALA A 790 -16.65 14.87 -8.53
CA ALA A 790 -15.99 14.21 -7.39
C ALA A 790 -16.87 14.10 -6.12
N GLY A 791 -18.00 14.82 -6.07
CA GLY A 791 -18.91 14.89 -4.94
C GLY A 791 -18.58 16.00 -3.92
N GLY A 792 -19.30 16.01 -2.79
CA GLY A 792 -19.14 16.96 -1.69
C GLY A 792 -20.00 18.24 -1.79
N GLY A 793 -20.72 18.44 -2.89
CA GLY A 793 -21.57 19.60 -3.20
C GLY A 793 -21.91 19.64 -4.69
N GLY A 794 -22.39 20.79 -5.19
CA GLY A 794 -22.66 21.00 -6.62
C GLY A 794 -24.03 20.47 -7.03
N PHE A 795 -24.08 19.75 -8.15
CA PHE A 795 -25.32 19.22 -8.71
C PHE A 795 -25.66 17.81 -8.26
N PHE A 796 -26.92 17.63 -7.86
CA PHE A 796 -27.56 16.34 -7.67
C PHE A 796 -28.37 16.01 -8.92
N LEU A 797 -28.04 14.88 -9.56
CA LEU A 797 -28.74 14.38 -10.74
C LEU A 797 -29.62 13.21 -10.33
N CYS A 798 -30.88 13.21 -10.73
CA CYS A 798 -31.79 12.08 -10.51
C CYS A 798 -32.65 11.80 -11.73
N ILE A 799 -32.99 10.52 -11.90
CA ILE A 799 -33.94 10.03 -12.90
C ILE A 799 -35.20 9.63 -12.16
N THR A 800 -36.34 10.25 -12.44
CA THR A 800 -37.63 9.93 -11.81
C THR A 800 -38.27 8.69 -12.44
N LYS A 801 -39.11 7.96 -11.67
CA LYS A 801 -39.87 6.81 -12.18
C LYS A 801 -40.90 7.25 -13.22
N GLU A 802 -41.67 8.27 -12.87
CA GLU A 802 -42.65 8.91 -13.74
C GLU A 802 -42.08 10.17 -14.40
N ALA A 803 -42.62 10.52 -15.57
CA ALA A 803 -42.25 11.76 -16.27
C ALA A 803 -42.82 13.01 -15.57
N ASP A 804 -42.19 14.16 -15.83
CA ASP A 804 -42.62 15.50 -15.42
C ASP A 804 -42.78 15.70 -13.90
N GLN A 805 -42.00 14.98 -13.10
CA GLN A 805 -42.07 15.00 -11.64
C GLN A 805 -41.31 16.16 -10.97
N LEU A 806 -40.92 17.21 -11.70
CA LEU A 806 -40.11 18.31 -11.15
C LEU A 806 -40.76 18.98 -9.93
N GLU A 807 -42.07 19.24 -10.00
CA GLU A 807 -42.80 19.87 -8.89
C GLU A 807 -42.98 18.93 -7.69
N GLU A 808 -43.15 17.63 -7.92
CA GLU A 808 -43.17 16.64 -6.84
C GLU A 808 -41.80 16.55 -6.15
N VAL A 809 -40.71 16.55 -6.91
CA VAL A 809 -39.34 16.60 -6.37
C VAL A 809 -39.13 17.85 -5.51
N LYS A 810 -39.53 19.03 -5.99
CA LYS A 810 -39.50 20.29 -5.20
C LYS A 810 -40.31 20.16 -3.92
N ARG A 811 -41.53 19.62 -4.00
CA ARG A 811 -42.43 19.43 -2.85
C ARG A 811 -41.82 18.50 -1.81
N ARG A 812 -41.22 17.38 -2.23
CA ARG A 812 -40.57 16.41 -1.34
C ARG A 812 -39.36 17.02 -0.65
N LEU A 813 -38.53 17.71 -1.41
CA LEU A 813 -37.32 18.32 -0.89
C LEU A 813 -37.57 19.55 -0.02
N SER A 814 -38.72 20.24 -0.14
CA SER A 814 -39.08 21.40 0.70
C SER A 814 -39.00 21.16 2.23
N LYS A 815 -39.02 19.89 2.65
CA LYS A 815 -38.90 19.48 4.07
C LYS A 815 -37.45 19.28 4.54
N VAL A 816 -36.49 19.26 3.61
CA VAL A 816 -35.05 19.11 3.89
C VAL A 816 -34.49 20.48 4.26
N GLN A 817 -33.54 20.55 5.21
CA GLN A 817 -32.92 21.83 5.57
C GLN A 817 -31.99 22.35 4.46
N GLY A 818 -32.08 23.64 4.14
CA GLY A 818 -31.23 24.30 3.12
C GLY A 818 -31.79 24.31 1.70
N VAL A 819 -33.11 24.16 1.54
CA VAL A 819 -33.80 24.19 0.23
C VAL A 819 -33.78 25.57 -0.43
N ASP A 820 -33.75 26.64 0.36
CA ASP A 820 -33.82 28.02 -0.17
C ASP A 820 -32.66 28.35 -1.11
N ASP A 821 -31.52 27.67 -0.98
CA ASP A 821 -30.35 27.83 -1.83
C ASP A 821 -30.35 26.88 -3.06
N MET A 822 -31.36 26.02 -3.20
CA MET A 822 -31.42 25.02 -4.26
C MET A 822 -32.05 25.56 -5.55
N MET A 823 -31.43 25.25 -6.69
CA MET A 823 -31.98 25.56 -8.01
C MET A 823 -32.35 24.27 -8.73
N PHE A 824 -33.61 24.15 -9.14
CA PHE A 824 -34.16 22.97 -9.80
C PHE A 824 -34.25 23.23 -11.29
N MET A 825 -33.62 22.38 -12.10
CA MET A 825 -33.56 22.54 -13.54
C MET A 825 -33.92 21.26 -14.27
N ARG A 826 -34.57 21.42 -15.43
CA ARG A 826 -34.75 20.35 -16.42
C ARG A 826 -33.44 20.13 -17.15
N ALA A 827 -33.03 18.86 -17.20
CA ALA A 827 -31.88 18.43 -17.96
C ALA A 827 -32.34 17.66 -19.20
N GLN A 828 -31.88 18.10 -20.38
CA GLN A 828 -32.26 17.51 -21.66
C GLN A 828 -31.03 16.94 -22.36
N ILE A 829 -31.15 15.76 -22.97
CA ILE A 829 -30.08 15.12 -23.71
C ILE A 829 -29.70 15.99 -24.92
N ASN A 830 -28.42 16.31 -25.04
CA ASN A 830 -27.86 17.05 -26.17
C ASN A 830 -27.23 16.08 -27.18
N MET A 831 -27.85 15.92 -28.35
CA MET A 831 -27.39 15.03 -29.42
C MET A 831 -26.38 15.67 -30.40
N LYS A 832 -25.94 16.90 -30.14
CA LYS A 832 -25.02 17.65 -31.00
C LYS A 832 -23.59 17.74 -30.46
N GLY A 833 -23.41 17.85 -29.14
CA GLY A 833 -22.10 18.07 -28.53
C GLY A 833 -21.56 19.48 -28.78
N LEU A 834 -20.25 19.61 -28.93
CA LEU A 834 -19.54 20.84 -29.28
C LEU A 834 -19.99 21.36 -30.66
N GLU A 835 -20.50 22.59 -30.71
CA GLU A 835 -20.81 23.31 -31.95
C GLU A 835 -19.80 24.46 -32.14
N VAL A 836 -19.19 24.55 -33.33
CA VAL A 836 -18.24 25.62 -33.69
C VAL A 836 -18.76 26.40 -34.90
N THR A 837 -18.85 27.71 -34.77
CA THR A 837 -19.31 28.64 -35.82
C THR A 837 -18.26 29.71 -36.12
N ILE A 838 -18.16 30.15 -37.37
CA ILE A 838 -17.22 31.17 -37.84
C ILE A 838 -18.00 32.41 -38.29
N GLY A 839 -17.58 33.59 -37.84
CA GLY A 839 -18.17 34.86 -38.26
C GLY A 839 -19.41 35.28 -37.49
N GLU A 840 -19.87 34.48 -36.52
CA GLU A 840 -20.88 34.92 -35.56
C GLU A 840 -20.33 36.02 -34.64
N GLU A 841 -21.20 36.94 -34.23
CA GLU A 841 -20.84 37.93 -33.22
C GLU A 841 -20.37 37.23 -31.94
N CYS A 842 -19.28 37.77 -31.38
CA CYS A 842 -18.79 37.39 -30.05
C CYS A 842 -19.93 37.52 -29.04
N ILE A 843 -19.89 36.74 -27.96
CA ILE A 843 -20.85 36.81 -26.85
C ILE A 843 -21.04 38.30 -26.48
N GLY A 844 -22.24 38.87 -26.74
CA GLY A 844 -22.63 40.29 -26.59
C GLY A 844 -21.70 41.36 -27.22
N ASN A 845 -22.17 42.34 -28.00
CA ASN A 845 -23.47 43.03 -27.98
C ASN A 845 -23.75 43.67 -29.36
N PRO A 846 -25.01 43.63 -29.84
CA PRO A 846 -25.63 44.88 -30.27
C PRO A 846 -27.05 45.03 -29.69
N LEU A 847 -27.27 46.18 -29.05
CA LEU A 847 -28.53 46.71 -28.50
C LEU A 847 -28.92 46.19 -27.10
N VAL A 848 -28.51 47.01 -26.12
CA VAL A 848 -29.38 47.35 -24.97
C VAL A 848 -30.79 47.63 -25.52
N LYS A 849 -31.74 46.75 -25.23
CA LYS A 849 -33.15 47.14 -25.17
C LYS A 849 -33.50 47.30 -23.70
N GLN A 850 -33.94 48.53 -23.42
CA GLN A 850 -34.37 49.09 -22.14
C GLN A 850 -35.37 48.24 -21.40
#